data_AF-A0A1E3L7X1-F1
#
_entry.id   AF-A0A1E3L7X1-F1
#
_cell.length_a   1.000
_cell.length_b   1.000
_cell.length_c   1.000
_cell.angle_alpha   90.00
_cell.angle_beta   90.00
_cell.angle_gamma   90.00
#
_symmetry.space_group_name_H-M   'P 1'
#
loop_
_entity.id
_entity.type
_entity.pdbx_description
1 polymer ?
#
loop_
_entity_poly.entity_id
_entity_poly.type
_entity_poly.pdbx_seq_one_letter_code
_entity_poly.pdbx_strand_id
1 'polypeptide(L)'
;MNKVKAMRTCSMITLTALLTVSTLLSPNRSFAAEEGTITSPYELTSTANASLLHSSANTAPIISRHINLKSSQIIRVIVQLNNEPVAVGRYEADQAVQGFTTQSVEDSQVMASTATTIDSQQSTFTNAAKAKGIKMTVNYRYNTVLNGMEISIPANQISTLAEIPGIKSIYENNNYYTIPVQEPATLTATSATYDASPLNLIGAPMAWQKGLTGKGVKVGVIDTGIDYEHPDLKGAYKGGYDSVHHDNDPYEDPPLSVQDDPQGLGFAGTSHGTHVSGTIVGQAANKTSEIVQKGVAYDAELHVYKVLGRDSQTGRSTGTTAQIIDGIEHAVKDGMDVINLSLGTDADKDVNSPDVIAINNAVLSGVVVVVANGNAAAPGSYYYSLGSPATSPLAISVGASTVPGTQYQASVTASVYDADSVSQDTYAQSYSLQAIAWRTQQDDFAQYLGNTLYQGVYVGLGLDDDYKGKDVQNKVVLISRGGSKFTDKITLAKSKGAKAVIIFNGDAQINDSTQADLSEHIAGRDGNIGSGAYIGDGYPYIPSFDMAGEAGRALARKAIQSPTTPLTFTFGKQYPKTSSIGDTIADFSSRGPNQDGLLGIKPDFVAPGTNIESTFPAYGKLIKDASYKEAYLRQNGTSMASPHVAGLAALLKQEHPDWTPFDIRAILANTAKPLKDEKGTLYDVYSQGSGRVNVIDAVYSPAVLETVEPITILDKELKKKTVTNYGSSAAFGVVAAGGAEQSKTLQIKNTSTTSIQYQATVHMNPSVTSDPYQPVATPDVSHIAARLKGVNPDGSILVNGQSTKSFALAVQPDATAVTGDYEGDVVLTANGYPTLHLPFVLHVGTNLPDAGLGLQEVTLSDRDIRLDGKQDSIDIGFHLTATDSNVMELNVYDMNDVAQGTLAQVVQPVTDEGYPLFKPGYYNFNDIDNVVMVSDNNGTSLKALPPGQYKLELAVYHVNPQGVTDPNSVHPAYTSYRITGTEKDRIHTAAKPFHYILDGQNKIGKPVIALNDTERITYKVLSTSDAKYVDNTGTLLKYPASGSRIVKLNIQIRSVADPTVQTTVKALVKIKAPAK
;
A
#
# COMPACT_ATOMS: atom_id res chain seq x y z
N MET A 1 -47.00 39.23 -42.46
CA MET A 1 -47.16 40.47 -41.66
C MET A 1 -48.42 40.36 -40.80
N ASN A 2 -48.28 40.60 -39.50
CA ASN A 2 -49.26 41.24 -38.58
C ASN A 2 -50.72 40.76 -38.41
N LYS A 3 -51.10 40.72 -37.11
CA LYS A 3 -52.42 41.04 -36.49
C LYS A 3 -53.54 39.98 -36.50
N VAL A 4 -54.45 39.88 -35.51
CA VAL A 4 -54.47 40.24 -34.05
C VAL A 4 -55.82 39.80 -33.40
N LYS A 5 -55.88 39.61 -32.05
CA LYS A 5 -57.10 39.48 -31.17
C LYS A 5 -58.02 38.26 -31.38
N ALA A 6 -58.94 37.86 -30.46
CA ALA A 6 -58.99 37.85 -28.98
C ALA A 6 -60.35 37.23 -28.48
N MET A 7 -60.41 36.86 -27.18
CA MET A 7 -61.59 36.97 -26.25
C MET A 7 -62.49 35.74 -25.92
N ARG A 8 -62.39 35.26 -24.65
CA ARG A 8 -63.39 34.74 -23.63
C ARG A 8 -64.46 33.67 -24.06
N THR A 9 -64.91 32.69 -23.25
CA THR A 9 -65.38 32.75 -21.82
C THR A 9 -65.61 31.34 -21.15
N CYS A 10 -65.39 31.22 -19.82
CA CYS A 10 -65.96 30.34 -18.73
C CYS A 10 -66.08 28.77 -18.73
N SER A 11 -65.55 28.18 -17.61
CA SER A 11 -66.07 27.13 -16.66
C SER A 11 -66.60 25.74 -17.15
N MET A 12 -66.37 24.58 -16.50
CA MET A 12 -66.00 24.21 -15.10
C MET A 12 -65.04 22.98 -14.98
N ILE A 13 -64.28 22.91 -13.86
CA ILE A 13 -63.97 21.75 -12.95
C ILE A 13 -64.10 20.31 -13.55
N THR A 14 -63.06 19.45 -13.62
CA THR A 14 -62.37 18.75 -12.49
C THR A 14 -60.87 18.40 -12.69
N LEU A 15 -60.14 18.35 -11.57
CA LEU A 15 -58.99 17.49 -11.20
C LEU A 15 -57.70 17.41 -12.08
N THR A 16 -56.76 18.33 -11.76
CA THR A 16 -55.28 18.20 -11.63
C THR A 16 -54.36 17.51 -12.66
N ALA A 17 -53.27 18.25 -12.91
CA ALA A 17 -51.87 17.83 -13.16
C ALA A 17 -51.44 17.42 -14.58
N LEU A 18 -50.70 18.32 -15.25
CA LEU A 18 -49.42 18.03 -15.93
C LEU A 18 -48.74 19.29 -16.50
N LEU A 19 -47.50 19.10 -16.99
CA LEU A 19 -46.54 20.03 -17.64
C LEU A 19 -45.72 20.95 -16.70
N THR A 20 -44.39 21.12 -16.84
CA THR A 20 -43.26 20.45 -17.55
C THR A 20 -41.93 21.12 -17.04
N VAL A 21 -40.67 20.73 -17.32
CA VAL A 21 -40.04 19.89 -18.38
C VAL A 21 -38.74 19.22 -17.87
N SER A 22 -38.43 18.02 -18.42
CA SER A 22 -37.08 17.47 -18.76
C SER A 22 -35.91 17.40 -17.77
N THR A 23 -35.48 16.16 -17.46
CA THR A 23 -34.25 15.54 -18.00
C THR A 23 -34.52 14.06 -18.34
N LEU A 24 -33.76 13.47 -19.27
CA LEU A 24 -34.02 12.13 -19.83
C LEU A 24 -33.32 11.00 -19.07
N LEU A 25 -34.01 9.86 -18.93
CA LEU A 25 -33.54 8.64 -18.25
C LEU A 25 -33.57 7.41 -19.17
N SER A 26 -32.87 6.38 -18.72
CA SER A 26 -32.62 5.06 -19.30
C SER A 26 -33.86 4.31 -19.82
N PRO A 27 -33.71 3.44 -20.84
CA PRO A 27 -34.67 2.38 -21.13
C PRO A 27 -34.33 1.09 -20.37
N ASN A 28 -34.97 0.87 -19.22
CA ASN A 28 -35.12 -0.49 -18.70
C ASN A 28 -36.02 -1.30 -19.66
N ARG A 29 -35.65 -2.55 -19.94
CA ARG A 29 -36.60 -3.56 -20.41
C ARG A 29 -36.63 -4.72 -19.42
N SER A 30 -37.75 -4.83 -18.72
CA SER A 30 -38.10 -6.03 -17.96
C SER A 30 -38.24 -7.22 -18.91
N PHE A 31 -37.65 -8.36 -18.55
CA PHE A 31 -38.07 -9.65 -19.05
C PHE A 31 -38.84 -10.38 -17.95
N ALA A 32 -40.02 -10.88 -18.31
CA ALA A 32 -40.74 -11.83 -17.46
C ALA A 32 -40.04 -13.19 -17.53
N ALA A 33 -40.05 -13.94 -16.44
CA ALA A 33 -39.48 -15.28 -16.40
C ALA A 33 -40.30 -16.26 -17.26
N GLU A 34 -39.62 -16.95 -18.17
CA GLU A 34 -40.01 -18.31 -18.60
C GLU A 34 -38.99 -19.29 -18.01
N GLU A 35 -39.46 -20.46 -17.59
CA GLU A 35 -38.67 -21.46 -16.89
C GLU A 35 -37.59 -22.06 -17.81
N GLY A 36 -36.33 -21.69 -17.56
CA GLY A 36 -35.17 -22.20 -18.30
C GLY A 36 -33.99 -22.39 -17.37
N THR A 37 -33.92 -23.56 -16.71
CA THR A 37 -32.81 -23.91 -15.82
C THR A 37 -31.51 -24.10 -16.63
N ILE A 38 -30.67 -23.06 -16.68
CA ILE A 38 -29.29 -23.20 -17.19
C ILE A 38 -28.42 -23.64 -16.02
N THR A 39 -28.25 -24.95 -15.87
CA THR A 39 -27.22 -25.51 -15.00
C THR A 39 -25.84 -25.26 -15.60
N SER A 40 -24.96 -24.59 -14.85
CA SER A 40 -23.52 -24.54 -15.16
C SER A 40 -22.96 -25.97 -15.27
N PRO A 41 -22.08 -26.28 -16.23
CA PRO A 41 -21.51 -27.63 -16.39
C PRO A 41 -20.45 -27.98 -15.33
N TYR A 42 -20.04 -27.03 -14.48
CA TYR A 42 -18.98 -27.24 -13.49
C TYR A 42 -19.54 -27.70 -12.13
N GLU A 43 -19.52 -29.01 -11.88
CA GLU A 43 -19.85 -29.57 -10.56
C GLU A 43 -18.71 -29.32 -9.54
N LEU A 44 -19.03 -28.62 -8.44
CA LEU A 44 -18.16 -28.49 -7.28
C LEU A 44 -18.05 -29.83 -6.52
N THR A 45 -17.12 -30.70 -6.94
CA THR A 45 -16.82 -31.94 -6.22
C THR A 45 -15.70 -31.76 -5.21
N SER A 46 -16.01 -31.96 -3.92
CA SER A 46 -15.07 -31.81 -2.81
C SER A 46 -14.32 -33.11 -2.49
N THR A 47 -13.15 -33.33 -3.10
CA THR A 47 -12.18 -34.36 -2.65
C THR A 47 -10.75 -33.92 -2.91
N ALA A 48 -9.93 -33.89 -1.86
CA ALA A 48 -8.50 -33.56 -1.94
C ALA A 48 -7.63 -34.79 -2.28
N ASN A 49 -6.48 -34.57 -2.93
CA ASN A 49 -5.22 -35.26 -2.63
C ASN A 49 -4.02 -34.56 -3.29
N ALA A 50 -2.93 -34.39 -2.53
CA ALA A 50 -1.75 -33.66 -2.96
C ALA A 50 -0.68 -34.56 -3.60
N SER A 51 0.05 -34.05 -4.61
CA SER A 51 1.36 -34.56 -5.04
C SER A 51 2.14 -33.51 -5.84
N LEU A 52 3.21 -32.98 -5.25
CA LEU A 52 4.19 -32.09 -5.91
C LEU A 52 5.17 -32.88 -6.78
N LEU A 53 5.49 -32.39 -7.99
CA LEU A 53 6.79 -32.65 -8.65
C LEU A 53 7.24 -31.45 -9.52
N HIS A 54 8.51 -31.05 -9.36
CA HIS A 54 9.14 -29.96 -10.11
C HIS A 54 9.64 -30.41 -11.50
N SER A 55 9.67 -29.50 -12.48
CA SER A 55 10.86 -29.30 -13.35
C SER A 55 10.80 -27.95 -14.09
N SER A 56 11.97 -27.41 -14.45
CA SER A 56 12.16 -26.02 -14.89
C SER A 56 12.19 -25.83 -16.43
N ALA A 57 11.57 -24.75 -16.89
CA ALA A 57 11.77 -24.16 -18.22
C ALA A 57 11.53 -22.64 -18.16
N ASN A 58 12.10 -21.86 -19.08
CA ASN A 58 12.03 -20.39 -19.11
C ASN A 58 10.60 -19.88 -18.89
N THR A 59 10.39 -19.17 -17.78
CA THR A 59 9.11 -18.55 -17.42
C THR A 59 8.78 -17.37 -18.32
N ALA A 60 7.49 -17.17 -18.56
CA ALA A 60 6.99 -15.95 -19.21
C ALA A 60 7.29 -14.72 -18.34
N PRO A 61 7.45 -13.53 -18.93
CA PRO A 61 7.43 -12.30 -18.15
C PRO A 61 6.08 -12.14 -17.42
N ILE A 62 6.12 -11.72 -16.16
CA ILE A 62 4.93 -11.40 -15.37
C ILE A 62 4.43 -10.03 -15.82
N ILE A 63 3.24 -9.92 -16.41
CA ILE A 63 2.59 -8.62 -16.62
C ILE A 63 1.62 -8.40 -15.45
N SER A 64 1.64 -7.22 -14.85
CA SER A 64 0.79 -6.90 -13.70
C SER A 64 -0.70 -7.02 -14.03
N ARG A 65 -1.44 -7.58 -13.07
CA ARG A 65 -2.90 -7.70 -13.06
C ARG A 65 -3.65 -6.36 -13.07
N HIS A 66 -2.97 -5.22 -13.09
CA HIS A 66 -3.56 -3.89 -13.24
C HIS A 66 -3.25 -3.24 -14.60
N ILE A 67 -2.26 -3.76 -15.36
CA ILE A 67 -1.94 -3.24 -16.70
C ILE A 67 -2.99 -3.57 -17.73
N ASN A 68 -3.19 -2.57 -18.57
CA ASN A 68 -3.94 -2.56 -19.80
C ASN A 68 -3.30 -3.38 -21.00
N LEU A 69 -3.98 -4.37 -21.67
CA LEU A 69 -3.53 -5.07 -22.94
C LEU A 69 -4.44 -5.22 -24.23
N LYS A 70 -5.73 -4.83 -24.29
CA LYS A 70 -6.52 -4.53 -25.55
C LYS A 70 -6.88 -3.07 -25.97
N SER A 71 -7.27 -2.14 -25.09
CA SER A 71 -7.31 -0.69 -25.34
C SER A 71 -6.06 -0.16 -26.06
N SER A 72 -6.26 0.87 -26.87
CA SER A 72 -5.22 1.60 -27.60
C SER A 72 -4.66 2.80 -26.86
N GLN A 73 -5.09 3.06 -25.61
CA GLN A 73 -4.50 4.12 -24.79
C GLN A 73 -2.99 3.89 -24.63
N ILE A 74 -2.23 4.99 -24.69
CA ILE A 74 -0.80 4.95 -24.36
C ILE A 74 -0.71 4.97 -22.83
N ILE A 75 -0.15 3.91 -22.27
CA ILE A 75 0.09 3.78 -20.84
C ILE A 75 1.59 3.79 -20.56
N ARG A 76 1.92 4.07 -19.30
CA ARG A 76 3.29 4.04 -18.76
C ARG A 76 3.50 2.76 -17.97
N VAL A 77 4.52 1.99 -18.30
CA VAL A 77 4.83 0.71 -17.63
C VAL A 77 6.31 0.54 -17.36
N ILE A 78 6.64 -0.06 -16.22
CA ILE A 78 8.00 -0.46 -15.84
C ILE A 78 8.28 -1.83 -16.44
N VAL A 79 9.20 -1.91 -17.40
CA VAL A 79 9.69 -3.17 -17.96
C VAL A 79 10.97 -3.57 -17.24
N GLN A 80 10.91 -4.63 -16.45
CA GLN A 80 12.09 -5.24 -15.83
C GLN A 80 12.71 -6.28 -16.77
N LEU A 81 14.03 -6.30 -16.88
CA LEU A 81 14.78 -7.28 -17.68
C LEU A 81 15.46 -8.33 -16.79
N ASN A 82 15.94 -9.39 -17.44
CA ASN A 82 16.36 -10.64 -16.80
C ASN A 82 17.73 -10.60 -16.10
N ASN A 83 18.64 -9.70 -16.45
CA ASN A 83 19.94 -9.63 -15.76
C ASN A 83 19.78 -8.84 -14.45
N GLU A 84 20.47 -9.25 -13.39
CA GLU A 84 20.48 -8.50 -12.14
C GLU A 84 21.21 -7.14 -12.29
N PRO A 85 20.81 -6.10 -11.56
CA PRO A 85 21.36 -4.75 -11.70
C PRO A 85 22.70 -4.56 -10.95
N VAL A 86 23.40 -3.46 -11.22
CA VAL A 86 24.77 -3.23 -10.72
C VAL A 86 24.87 -3.31 -9.19
N ALA A 87 23.85 -2.85 -8.45
CA ALA A 87 23.78 -2.94 -6.98
C ALA A 87 23.89 -4.38 -6.46
N VAL A 88 23.22 -5.33 -7.11
CA VAL A 88 23.28 -6.75 -6.74
C VAL A 88 24.64 -7.34 -7.12
N GLY A 89 25.21 -6.95 -8.27
CA GLY A 89 26.56 -7.37 -8.68
C GLY A 89 27.65 -6.92 -7.71
N ARG A 90 27.52 -5.72 -7.12
CA ARG A 90 28.41 -5.24 -6.05
C ARG A 90 28.31 -6.11 -4.80
N TYR A 91 27.10 -6.38 -4.32
CA TYR A 91 26.87 -7.29 -3.18
C TYR A 91 27.49 -8.68 -3.41
N GLU A 92 27.39 -9.22 -4.63
CA GLU A 92 28.03 -10.50 -4.97
C GLU A 92 29.57 -10.45 -4.91
N ALA A 93 30.19 -9.33 -5.28
CA ALA A 93 31.63 -9.13 -5.13
C ALA A 93 32.04 -9.03 -3.65
N ASP A 94 31.34 -8.19 -2.87
CA ASP A 94 31.59 -8.01 -1.43
C ASP A 94 31.49 -9.33 -0.65
N GLN A 95 30.50 -10.19 -0.97
CA GLN A 95 30.36 -11.52 -0.35
C GLN A 95 31.42 -12.53 -0.82
N ALA A 96 31.94 -12.39 -2.05
CA ALA A 96 32.96 -13.29 -2.57
C ALA A 96 34.35 -13.06 -1.94
N VAL A 97 34.59 -11.89 -1.32
CA VAL A 97 35.91 -11.51 -0.78
C VAL A 97 35.92 -11.36 0.74
N GLN A 98 35.29 -12.30 1.46
CA GLN A 98 35.58 -12.53 2.89
C GLN A 98 36.96 -13.18 3.09
N GLY A 99 38.02 -12.45 2.70
CA GLY A 99 39.38 -12.97 2.55
C GLY A 99 40.48 -11.92 2.37
N PHE A 100 40.50 -10.88 3.21
CA PHE A 100 41.59 -9.91 3.40
C PHE A 100 42.02 -8.97 2.23
N THR A 101 41.94 -7.67 2.51
CA THR A 101 42.69 -6.51 1.95
C THR A 101 42.32 -5.87 0.59
N THR A 102 42.01 -4.56 0.68
CA THR A 102 42.15 -3.49 -0.36
C THR A 102 41.53 -3.73 -1.75
N GLN A 103 40.26 -3.33 -1.94
CA GLN A 103 39.42 -3.77 -3.08
C GLN A 103 38.92 -2.68 -4.05
N SER A 104 39.06 -1.38 -3.77
CA SER A 104 38.30 -0.31 -4.46
C SER A 104 38.47 -0.22 -6.00
N VAL A 105 39.51 -0.82 -6.56
CA VAL A 105 39.75 -0.86 -8.02
C VAL A 105 39.03 -2.05 -8.69
N GLU A 106 38.90 -3.19 -8.01
CA GLU A 106 38.23 -4.37 -8.57
C GLU A 106 36.71 -4.18 -8.59
N ASP A 107 36.14 -3.66 -7.49
CA ASP A 107 34.70 -3.35 -7.40
C ASP A 107 34.27 -2.37 -8.50
N SER A 108 35.07 -1.32 -8.71
CA SER A 108 34.86 -0.33 -9.77
C SER A 108 34.86 -0.96 -11.18
N GLN A 109 35.71 -1.96 -11.43
CA GLN A 109 35.77 -2.67 -12.72
C GLN A 109 34.61 -3.66 -12.88
N VAL A 110 34.24 -4.38 -11.82
CA VAL A 110 33.09 -5.29 -11.81
C VAL A 110 31.81 -4.50 -12.07
N MET A 111 31.59 -3.38 -11.37
CA MET A 111 30.43 -2.50 -11.56
C MET A 111 30.37 -1.93 -12.98
N ALA A 112 31.49 -1.42 -13.53
CA ALA A 112 31.53 -0.91 -14.90
C ALA A 112 31.26 -1.99 -15.97
N SER A 113 31.78 -3.21 -15.78
CA SER A 113 31.52 -4.34 -16.68
C SER A 113 30.06 -4.83 -16.61
N THR A 114 29.45 -4.77 -15.42
CA THR A 114 28.04 -5.11 -15.18
C THR A 114 27.13 -4.09 -15.85
N ALA A 115 27.39 -2.80 -15.65
CA ALA A 115 26.67 -1.71 -16.30
C ALA A 115 26.73 -1.85 -17.84
N THR A 116 27.91 -2.08 -18.42
CA THR A 116 28.09 -2.30 -19.86
C THR A 116 27.26 -3.49 -20.37
N THR A 117 27.16 -4.57 -19.59
CA THR A 117 26.37 -5.76 -19.93
C THR A 117 24.86 -5.47 -19.89
N ILE A 118 24.41 -4.70 -18.91
CA ILE A 118 23.01 -4.26 -18.78
C ILE A 118 22.64 -3.31 -19.94
N ASP A 119 23.46 -2.30 -20.21
CA ASP A 119 23.23 -1.34 -21.30
C ASP A 119 23.15 -2.03 -22.66
N SER A 120 23.95 -3.10 -22.85
CA SER A 120 23.90 -3.98 -24.04
C SER A 120 22.60 -4.78 -24.11
N GLN A 121 22.13 -5.35 -22.99
CA GLN A 121 20.83 -6.04 -22.93
C GLN A 121 19.67 -5.09 -23.23
N GLN A 122 19.67 -3.89 -22.65
CA GLN A 122 18.65 -2.87 -22.88
C GLN A 122 18.66 -2.34 -24.32
N SER A 123 19.84 -2.17 -24.90
CA SER A 123 19.99 -1.83 -26.33
C SER A 123 19.44 -2.96 -27.22
N THR A 124 19.70 -4.21 -26.85
CA THR A 124 19.18 -5.40 -27.56
C THR A 124 17.65 -5.45 -27.48
N PHE A 125 17.07 -5.28 -26.29
CA PHE A 125 15.62 -5.21 -26.07
C PHE A 125 14.95 -4.10 -26.90
N THR A 126 15.47 -2.86 -26.82
CA THR A 126 14.88 -1.73 -27.54
C THR A 126 15.01 -1.85 -29.07
N ASN A 127 16.11 -2.41 -29.57
CA ASN A 127 16.26 -2.76 -30.99
C ASN A 127 15.29 -3.89 -31.41
N ALA A 128 15.07 -4.91 -30.58
CA ALA A 128 14.12 -5.99 -30.85
C ALA A 128 12.65 -5.48 -30.88
N ALA A 129 12.28 -4.59 -29.96
CA ALA A 129 10.96 -3.96 -29.95
C ALA A 129 10.72 -3.12 -31.21
N LYS A 130 11.72 -2.32 -31.61
CA LYS A 130 11.68 -1.54 -32.86
C LYS A 130 11.59 -2.45 -34.10
N ALA A 131 12.30 -3.58 -34.11
CA ALA A 131 12.23 -4.57 -35.20
C ALA A 131 10.88 -5.29 -35.29
N LYS A 132 10.20 -5.52 -34.15
CA LYS A 132 8.80 -5.98 -34.09
C LYS A 132 7.77 -4.90 -34.46
N GLY A 133 8.19 -3.67 -34.77
CA GLY A 133 7.30 -2.56 -35.12
C GLY A 133 6.58 -1.92 -33.94
N ILE A 134 7.01 -2.21 -32.70
CA ILE A 134 6.41 -1.69 -31.48
C ILE A 134 6.71 -0.19 -31.37
N LYS A 135 5.66 0.61 -31.21
CA LYS A 135 5.74 2.06 -31.00
C LYS A 135 5.82 2.34 -29.51
N MET A 136 7.03 2.45 -28.98
CA MET A 136 7.26 2.84 -27.60
C MET A 136 8.24 4.01 -27.51
N THR A 137 8.04 4.87 -26.52
CA THR A 137 9.02 5.85 -26.05
C THR A 137 9.58 5.33 -24.73
N VAL A 138 10.90 5.32 -24.58
CA VAL A 138 11.54 5.06 -23.29
C VAL A 138 11.69 6.41 -22.59
N ASN A 139 11.06 6.61 -21.43
CA ASN A 139 11.19 7.88 -20.70
C ASN A 139 12.23 7.79 -19.58
N TYR A 140 12.41 6.60 -18.97
CA TYR A 140 13.45 6.35 -17.94
C TYR A 140 14.22 5.06 -18.22
N ARG A 141 15.47 4.98 -17.76
CA ARG A 141 16.32 3.78 -17.82
C ARG A 141 17.04 3.57 -16.50
N TYR A 142 17.01 2.35 -16.00
CA TYR A 142 17.65 1.95 -14.75
C TYR A 142 18.62 0.82 -15.04
N ASN A 143 19.84 0.91 -14.51
CA ASN A 143 20.81 -0.19 -14.54
C ASN A 143 21.41 -0.50 -13.17
N THR A 144 21.27 0.38 -12.18
CA THR A 144 21.95 0.27 -10.88
C THR A 144 21.08 -0.40 -9.82
N VAL A 145 19.84 0.03 -9.60
CA VAL A 145 18.94 -0.54 -8.57
C VAL A 145 17.82 -1.38 -9.17
N LEU A 146 17.48 -1.15 -10.43
CA LEU A 146 16.66 -2.03 -11.26
C LEU A 146 17.38 -2.20 -12.60
N ASN A 147 17.28 -3.36 -13.23
CA ASN A 147 17.61 -3.48 -14.65
C ASN A 147 16.30 -3.40 -15.41
N GLY A 148 16.04 -2.26 -16.02
CA GLY A 148 14.77 -2.03 -16.68
C GLY A 148 14.64 -0.62 -17.23
N MET A 149 13.44 -0.33 -17.68
CA MET A 149 13.09 0.98 -18.20
C MET A 149 11.60 1.21 -18.05
N GLU A 150 11.20 2.45 -17.74
CA GLU A 150 9.83 2.85 -17.97
C GLU A 150 9.66 3.15 -19.47
N ILE A 151 8.53 2.70 -20.02
CA ILE A 151 8.12 3.01 -21.39
C ILE A 151 6.69 3.52 -21.45
N SER A 152 6.48 4.55 -22.28
CA SER A 152 5.18 4.88 -22.85
C SER A 152 4.92 3.99 -24.06
N ILE A 153 3.89 3.16 -24.00
CA ILE A 153 3.53 2.19 -25.03
C ILE A 153 2.00 2.12 -25.17
N PRO A 154 1.43 2.00 -26.39
CA PRO A 154 0.04 1.62 -26.56
C PRO A 154 -0.18 0.31 -25.83
N ALA A 155 -1.09 0.31 -24.86
CA ALA A 155 -1.34 -0.80 -23.96
C ALA A 155 -1.49 -2.15 -24.71
N ASN A 156 -2.18 -2.13 -25.84
CA ASN A 156 -2.35 -3.28 -26.73
C ASN A 156 -1.10 -3.82 -27.46
N GLN A 157 0.05 -3.18 -27.35
CA GLN A 157 1.33 -3.68 -27.89
C GLN A 157 2.19 -4.38 -26.82
N ILE A 158 1.84 -4.29 -25.54
CA ILE A 158 2.61 -4.92 -24.46
C ILE A 158 2.58 -6.45 -24.57
N SER A 159 1.52 -7.08 -25.08
CA SER A 159 1.51 -8.53 -25.36
C SER A 159 2.59 -8.92 -26.37
N THR A 160 2.77 -8.12 -27.43
CA THR A 160 3.83 -8.32 -28.44
C THR A 160 5.22 -7.93 -27.91
N LEU A 161 5.28 -7.00 -26.96
CA LEU A 161 6.50 -6.67 -26.22
C LEU A 161 6.95 -7.85 -25.36
N ALA A 162 6.03 -8.48 -24.62
CA ALA A 162 6.27 -9.63 -23.75
C ALA A 162 6.79 -10.88 -24.50
N GLU A 163 6.67 -10.94 -25.82
CA GLU A 163 7.31 -11.96 -26.66
C GLU A 163 8.83 -11.75 -26.85
N ILE A 164 9.37 -10.59 -26.48
CA ILE A 164 10.81 -10.31 -26.61
C ILE A 164 11.57 -11.07 -25.52
N PRO A 165 12.54 -11.95 -25.88
CA PRO A 165 13.34 -12.66 -24.89
C PRO A 165 14.12 -11.68 -23.99
N GLY A 166 14.14 -11.96 -22.68
CA GLY A 166 14.90 -11.19 -21.71
C GLY A 166 14.07 -10.26 -20.81
N ILE A 167 12.74 -10.21 -20.96
CA ILE A 167 11.85 -9.52 -20.02
C ILE A 167 11.54 -10.44 -18.83
N LYS A 168 11.63 -9.87 -17.61
CA LYS A 168 11.32 -10.51 -16.32
C LYS A 168 9.90 -10.18 -15.88
N SER A 169 9.53 -8.90 -15.96
CA SER A 169 8.19 -8.43 -15.63
C SER A 169 7.84 -7.11 -16.34
N ILE A 170 6.56 -6.78 -16.37
CA ILE A 170 6.00 -5.52 -16.85
C ILE A 170 4.94 -5.10 -15.83
N TYR A 171 5.17 -4.03 -15.08
CA TYR A 171 4.27 -3.49 -14.06
C TYR A 171 3.78 -2.09 -14.43
N GLU A 172 2.60 -1.69 -13.97
CA GLU A 172 2.11 -0.34 -14.18
C GLU A 172 3.02 0.69 -13.50
N ASN A 173 3.05 1.90 -14.05
CA ASN A 173 3.68 3.03 -13.40
C ASN A 173 2.69 3.64 -12.40
N ASN A 174 2.62 3.10 -11.18
CA ASN A 174 1.69 3.52 -10.12
C ASN A 174 1.99 4.95 -9.64
N ASN A 175 0.95 5.65 -9.17
CA ASN A 175 1.07 6.97 -8.56
C ASN A 175 1.29 6.86 -7.05
N TYR A 176 2.23 7.68 -6.58
CA TYR A 176 2.64 7.81 -5.18
C TYR A 176 2.47 9.26 -4.72
N TYR A 177 2.35 9.41 -3.41
CA TYR A 177 2.10 10.70 -2.76
C TYR A 177 3.04 10.83 -1.55
N THR A 178 3.24 12.06 -1.08
CA THR A 178 3.70 12.28 0.30
C THR A 178 2.72 11.59 1.23
N ILE A 179 3.18 10.76 2.18
CA ILE A 179 2.25 10.05 3.07
C ILE A 179 1.42 11.11 3.83
N PRO A 180 0.07 11.02 3.86
CA PRO A 180 -0.78 12.14 4.25
C PRO A 180 -0.43 12.72 5.62
N VAL A 181 0.06 13.96 5.62
CA VAL A 181 0.37 14.68 6.85
C VAL A 181 -0.93 14.99 7.58
N GLN A 182 -1.06 14.54 8.83
CA GLN A 182 -2.16 14.92 9.70
C GLN A 182 -1.83 16.19 10.48
N GLU A 183 -2.86 16.90 10.94
CA GLU A 183 -2.70 18.03 11.87
C GLU A 183 -2.28 17.50 13.26
N PRO A 184 -1.49 18.26 14.05
CA PRO A 184 -1.03 17.76 15.33
C PRO A 184 -2.09 17.16 16.25
N ALA A 185 -1.80 15.97 16.78
CA ALA A 185 -2.33 15.65 18.10
C ALA A 185 -1.78 16.68 19.10
N THR A 186 -2.33 16.68 20.32
CA THR A 186 -1.99 17.65 21.37
C THR A 186 -0.48 17.88 21.53
N LEU A 187 -0.13 18.98 22.23
CA LEU A 187 1.17 19.31 22.84
C LEU A 187 1.95 20.50 22.23
N THR A 188 2.55 21.36 23.06
CA THR A 188 3.68 22.27 22.71
C THR A 188 4.90 22.14 23.62
N ALA A 189 6.06 22.42 23.01
CA ALA A 189 7.39 22.45 23.60
C ALA A 189 7.68 23.74 24.40
N THR A 190 8.77 23.74 25.17
CA THR A 190 9.23 24.88 25.98
C THR A 190 10.49 25.55 25.42
N SER A 191 10.66 26.82 25.76
CA SER A 191 11.67 27.79 25.32
C SER A 191 13.13 27.30 25.13
N ALA A 192 13.38 26.65 24.01
CA ALA A 192 14.65 26.69 23.30
C ALA A 192 14.41 27.36 21.93
N THR A 193 15.47 27.73 21.20
CA THR A 193 15.30 28.25 19.83
C THR A 193 14.95 27.17 18.81
N TYR A 194 14.86 25.89 19.20
CA TYR A 194 14.48 24.75 18.36
C TYR A 194 13.80 23.68 19.23
N ASP A 195 12.92 22.83 18.67
CA ASP A 195 12.25 21.79 19.45
C ASP A 195 13.19 20.64 19.88
N ALA A 196 13.64 20.70 21.13
CA ALA A 196 14.47 19.66 21.75
C ALA A 196 13.71 18.38 22.13
N SER A 197 12.36 18.39 22.13
CA SER A 197 11.53 17.30 22.66
C SER A 197 11.72 15.98 21.90
N PRO A 198 11.51 15.89 20.57
CA PRO A 198 11.73 14.65 19.83
C PRO A 198 13.20 14.19 19.87
N LEU A 199 14.15 15.13 19.80
CA LEU A 199 15.59 14.86 19.86
C LEU A 199 16.02 14.19 21.17
N ASN A 200 15.45 14.61 22.30
CA ASN A 200 15.72 14.02 23.61
C ASN A 200 15.19 12.58 23.71
N LEU A 201 14.01 12.27 23.12
CA LEU A 201 13.43 10.93 23.14
C LEU A 201 14.33 9.92 22.42
N ILE A 202 14.87 10.30 21.25
CA ILE A 202 15.73 9.42 20.46
C ILE A 202 17.22 9.44 20.88
N GLY A 203 17.57 10.23 21.90
CA GLY A 203 18.91 10.28 22.47
C GLY A 203 19.94 11.10 21.67
N ALA A 204 19.52 11.86 20.65
CA ALA A 204 20.43 12.58 19.76
C ALA A 204 21.42 13.52 20.51
N PRO A 205 21.01 14.31 21.52
CA PRO A 205 21.96 15.16 22.27
C PRO A 205 23.08 14.42 23.00
N MET A 206 22.89 13.14 23.35
CA MET A 206 23.94 12.33 23.98
C MET A 206 24.91 11.75 22.94
N ALA A 207 24.44 11.40 21.74
CA ALA A 207 25.32 11.10 20.61
C ALA A 207 26.16 12.33 20.22
N TRP A 208 25.57 13.53 20.21
CA TRP A 208 26.28 14.79 19.97
C TRP A 208 27.39 15.06 21.00
N GLN A 209 27.19 14.71 22.27
CA GLN A 209 28.23 14.82 23.31
C GLN A 209 29.43 13.89 23.07
N LYS A 210 29.23 12.76 22.37
CA LYS A 210 30.29 11.85 21.90
C LYS A 210 30.96 12.31 20.59
N GLY A 211 30.50 13.43 20.01
CA GLY A 211 31.02 13.98 18.74
C GLY A 211 30.40 13.35 17.49
N LEU A 212 29.31 12.58 17.65
CA LEU A 212 28.52 12.08 16.53
C LEU A 212 27.54 13.16 16.10
N THR A 213 27.68 13.65 14.86
CA THR A 213 26.89 14.75 14.31
C THR A 213 26.43 14.50 12.87
N GLY A 214 26.75 13.34 12.31
CA GLY A 214 26.54 12.98 10.90
C GLY A 214 27.72 13.35 10.00
N LYS A 215 28.77 13.97 10.55
CA LYS A 215 29.87 14.53 9.78
C LYS A 215 30.58 13.48 8.92
N GLY A 216 30.62 13.75 7.61
CA GLY A 216 31.27 12.88 6.63
C GLY A 216 30.40 11.73 6.14
N VAL A 217 29.12 11.67 6.56
CA VAL A 217 28.11 10.74 6.06
C VAL A 217 27.19 11.48 5.08
N LYS A 218 26.83 10.82 3.98
CA LYS A 218 25.91 11.34 2.96
C LYS A 218 24.50 10.83 3.17
N VAL A 219 23.53 11.73 3.21
CA VAL A 219 22.11 11.41 3.35
C VAL A 219 21.32 11.91 2.14
N GLY A 220 20.64 10.99 1.46
CA GLY A 220 19.70 11.27 0.38
C GLY A 220 18.26 11.40 0.91
N VAL A 221 17.55 12.45 0.51
CA VAL A 221 16.11 12.60 0.72
C VAL A 221 15.39 12.43 -0.61
N ILE A 222 14.53 11.42 -0.73
CA ILE A 222 13.73 11.16 -1.93
C ILE A 222 12.29 11.60 -1.64
N ASP A 223 11.89 12.76 -2.16
CA ASP A 223 10.67 13.48 -1.72
C ASP A 223 10.18 14.51 -2.77
N THR A 224 9.51 15.59 -2.34
CA THR A 224 8.98 16.67 -3.20
C THR A 224 9.99 17.71 -3.66
N GLY A 225 11.22 17.68 -3.12
CA GLY A 225 12.26 18.69 -3.37
C GLY A 225 12.77 19.35 -2.09
N ILE A 226 13.46 20.48 -2.24
CA ILE A 226 14.03 21.25 -1.12
C ILE A 226 14.14 22.74 -1.43
N ASP A 227 13.76 23.60 -0.48
CA ASP A 227 14.21 25.00 -0.47
C ASP A 227 15.65 25.09 0.06
N TYR A 228 16.63 24.83 -0.82
CA TYR A 228 18.05 24.84 -0.44
C TYR A 228 18.62 26.25 -0.18
N GLU A 229 17.82 27.30 -0.36
CA GLU A 229 18.15 28.66 0.10
C GLU A 229 17.79 28.88 1.57
N HIS A 230 17.01 27.96 2.18
CA HIS A 230 16.68 28.01 3.60
C HIS A 230 17.94 28.03 4.48
N PRO A 231 18.13 29.00 5.41
CA PRO A 231 19.40 29.17 6.11
C PRO A 231 19.88 27.95 6.91
N ASP A 232 18.95 27.17 7.46
CA ASP A 232 19.26 25.94 8.21
C ASP A 232 19.61 24.73 7.31
N LEU A 233 19.42 24.82 5.99
CA LEU A 233 19.67 23.72 5.03
C LEU A 233 20.82 24.05 4.06
N LYS A 234 20.99 25.33 3.72
CA LYS A 234 21.94 25.80 2.70
C LYS A 234 23.39 25.36 2.92
N GLY A 235 23.84 25.23 4.17
CA GLY A 235 25.18 24.75 4.49
C GLY A 235 25.34 23.22 4.36
N ALA A 236 24.26 22.46 4.61
CA ALA A 236 24.23 21.00 4.51
C ALA A 236 24.05 20.51 3.07
N TYR A 237 23.23 21.18 2.25
CA TYR A 237 22.94 20.80 0.86
C TYR A 237 24.20 20.71 -0.03
N LYS A 238 24.32 19.64 -0.82
CA LYS A 238 25.46 19.34 -1.72
C LYS A 238 25.08 19.05 -3.17
N GLY A 239 23.79 18.94 -3.49
CA GLY A 239 23.29 18.67 -4.84
C GLY A 239 22.13 17.69 -4.83
N GLY A 240 21.79 17.16 -6.00
CA GLY A 240 20.64 16.30 -6.18
C GLY A 240 20.11 16.33 -7.60
N TYR A 241 18.91 15.77 -7.79
CA TYR A 241 18.30 15.58 -9.11
C TYR A 241 16.77 15.68 -9.05
N ASP A 242 16.17 16.35 -10.03
CA ASP A 242 14.72 16.43 -10.23
C ASP A 242 14.30 15.42 -11.31
N SER A 243 13.69 14.32 -10.90
CA SER A 243 13.15 13.27 -11.77
C SER A 243 11.80 13.67 -12.41
N VAL A 244 11.16 14.74 -11.92
CA VAL A 244 9.93 15.32 -12.48
C VAL A 244 10.24 16.20 -13.68
N HIS A 245 11.32 16.99 -13.61
CA HIS A 245 11.75 17.92 -14.67
C HIS A 245 12.97 17.46 -15.47
N HIS A 246 13.65 16.39 -15.04
CA HIS A 246 14.87 15.83 -15.64
C HIS A 246 16.07 16.77 -15.65
N ASP A 247 16.35 17.42 -14.51
CA ASP A 247 17.51 18.28 -14.32
C ASP A 247 18.16 18.10 -12.93
N ASN A 248 19.23 18.85 -12.64
CA ASN A 248 19.96 18.77 -11.36
C ASN A 248 19.47 19.79 -10.32
N ASP A 249 18.20 20.21 -10.40
CA ASP A 249 17.61 21.28 -9.58
C ASP A 249 16.35 20.80 -8.82
N PRO A 250 16.51 20.00 -7.75
CA PRO A 250 15.41 19.44 -6.95
C PRO A 250 14.71 20.48 -6.06
N TYR A 251 14.46 21.69 -6.56
CA TYR A 251 13.84 22.77 -5.80
C TYR A 251 12.34 22.53 -5.61
N GLU A 252 11.78 22.98 -4.48
CA GLU A 252 10.33 22.91 -4.25
C GLU A 252 9.56 23.79 -5.25
N ASP A 253 8.45 23.27 -5.77
CA ASP A 253 7.55 24.02 -6.64
C ASP A 253 6.78 25.07 -5.79
N PRO A 254 6.74 26.36 -6.17
CA PRO A 254 6.08 27.40 -5.39
C PRO A 254 4.54 27.35 -5.50
N PRO A 255 3.79 27.94 -4.55
CA PRO A 255 2.33 28.05 -4.64
C PRO A 255 1.89 28.86 -5.87
N LEU A 256 0.77 28.45 -6.46
CA LEU A 256 0.08 29.14 -7.55
C LEU A 256 -1.35 29.45 -7.11
N SER A 257 -1.81 30.69 -7.32
CA SER A 257 -3.22 31.02 -7.11
C SER A 257 -4.09 30.37 -8.19
N VAL A 258 -5.40 30.28 -7.96
CA VAL A 258 -6.37 29.84 -8.98
C VAL A 258 -6.36 30.76 -10.22
N GLN A 259 -5.97 32.03 -10.05
CA GLN A 259 -5.89 33.02 -11.12
C GLN A 259 -4.59 32.89 -11.93
N ASP A 260 -3.49 32.47 -11.29
CA ASP A 260 -2.17 32.34 -11.92
C ASP A 260 -1.92 30.93 -12.48
N ASP A 261 -2.66 29.93 -12.02
CA ASP A 261 -2.66 28.58 -12.57
C ASP A 261 -3.32 28.54 -13.97
N PRO A 262 -2.61 28.13 -15.04
CA PRO A 262 -3.17 27.96 -16.38
C PRO A 262 -4.38 27.03 -16.47
N GLN A 263 -4.61 26.20 -15.45
CA GLN A 263 -5.66 25.20 -15.38
C GLN A 263 -6.78 25.57 -14.40
N GLY A 264 -6.64 26.68 -13.66
CA GLY A 264 -7.65 27.18 -12.72
C GLY A 264 -7.92 26.29 -11.51
N LEU A 265 -6.99 25.40 -11.14
CA LEU A 265 -7.09 24.54 -9.96
C LEU A 265 -6.41 25.18 -8.74
N GLY A 266 -5.39 26.01 -8.97
CA GLY A 266 -4.45 26.47 -7.96
C GLY A 266 -3.43 25.38 -7.60
N PHE A 267 -2.47 25.75 -6.75
CA PHE A 267 -1.47 24.83 -6.21
C PHE A 267 -0.92 25.36 -4.89
N ALA A 268 -0.82 24.51 -3.87
CA ALA A 268 -0.32 24.91 -2.54
C ALA A 268 1.21 25.10 -2.49
N GLY A 269 1.92 24.71 -3.54
CA GLY A 269 3.36 24.50 -3.52
C GLY A 269 3.73 23.11 -2.99
N THR A 270 4.95 22.66 -3.24
CA THR A 270 5.55 21.54 -2.52
C THR A 270 6.36 22.04 -1.33
N SER A 271 6.43 21.25 -0.26
CA SER A 271 7.09 21.67 0.99
C SER A 271 7.59 20.53 1.88
N HIS A 272 7.32 19.29 1.49
CA HIS A 272 7.43 18.14 2.36
C HIS A 272 8.89 17.68 2.47
N GLY A 273 9.61 17.63 1.34
CA GLY A 273 11.03 17.31 1.32
C GLY A 273 11.89 18.33 2.07
N THR A 274 11.49 19.61 2.07
CA THR A 274 12.11 20.65 2.94
C THR A 274 11.93 20.34 4.42
N HIS A 275 10.73 19.93 4.87
CA HIS A 275 10.45 19.59 6.27
C HIS A 275 11.20 18.34 6.73
N VAL A 276 11.16 17.30 5.90
CA VAL A 276 11.92 16.05 6.07
C VAL A 276 13.42 16.34 6.18
N SER A 277 13.98 17.15 5.27
CA SER A 277 15.39 17.53 5.26
C SER A 277 15.82 18.26 6.55
N GLY A 278 15.01 19.20 7.05
CA GLY A 278 15.30 19.91 8.30
C GLY A 278 15.35 18.99 9.53
N THR A 279 14.51 17.94 9.55
CA THR A 279 14.48 16.95 10.63
C THR A 279 15.78 16.13 10.65
N ILE A 280 16.37 15.85 9.49
CA ILE A 280 17.66 15.15 9.37
C ILE A 280 18.83 16.10 9.67
N VAL A 281 18.98 17.19 8.92
CA VAL A 281 20.25 17.96 8.84
C VAL A 281 20.14 19.43 9.24
N GLY A 282 19.01 19.91 9.77
CA GLY A 282 18.83 21.32 10.12
C GLY A 282 19.98 21.87 10.98
N GLN A 283 20.63 22.96 10.53
CA GLN A 283 21.88 23.45 11.12
C GLN A 283 21.72 24.53 12.19
N ALA A 284 20.49 24.91 12.54
CA ALA A 284 20.18 25.97 13.50
C ALA A 284 20.93 27.30 13.21
N ALA A 285 21.07 27.64 11.93
CA ALA A 285 21.90 28.72 11.41
C ALA A 285 21.11 30.02 11.09
N ASN A 286 19.78 29.98 11.08
CA ASN A 286 18.92 31.12 10.75
C ASN A 286 18.89 32.20 11.86
N LYS A 287 19.75 33.21 11.71
CA LYS A 287 19.85 34.35 12.64
C LYS A 287 18.71 35.38 12.52
N THR A 288 17.76 35.19 11.60
CA THR A 288 16.67 36.15 11.34
C THR A 288 15.33 35.74 11.96
N SER A 289 15.24 34.48 12.39
CA SER A 289 14.06 33.90 13.02
C SER A 289 14.20 33.82 14.54
N GLU A 290 13.07 33.74 15.23
CA GLU A 290 12.99 33.48 16.67
C GLU A 290 13.04 31.97 16.98
N ILE A 291 12.82 31.14 15.96
CA ILE A 291 12.95 29.67 15.96
C ILE A 291 13.82 29.23 14.80
N VAL A 292 14.63 28.21 15.02
CA VAL A 292 15.52 27.58 14.05
C VAL A 292 15.31 26.07 14.13
N GLN A 293 15.71 25.31 13.12
CA GLN A 293 15.62 23.85 13.18
C GLN A 293 16.99 23.24 13.42
N LYS A 294 17.07 22.31 14.37
CA LYS A 294 18.26 21.49 14.60
C LYS A 294 17.97 20.02 14.31
N GLY A 295 18.48 19.53 13.18
CA GLY A 295 18.33 18.13 12.77
C GLY A 295 19.19 17.18 13.60
N VAL A 296 18.82 15.89 13.54
CA VAL A 296 19.49 14.79 14.24
C VAL A 296 20.98 14.66 13.86
N ALA A 297 21.28 14.80 12.58
CA ALA A 297 22.60 14.64 11.95
C ALA A 297 23.02 15.94 11.23
N TYR A 298 23.07 17.05 11.97
CA TYR A 298 23.25 18.42 11.47
C TYR A 298 24.57 18.74 10.74
N ASP A 299 25.58 17.87 10.80
CA ASP A 299 26.82 18.00 10.01
C ASP A 299 26.89 17.03 8.82
N ALA A 300 25.83 16.26 8.54
CA ALA A 300 25.78 15.36 7.38
C ALA A 300 25.65 16.12 6.05
N GLU A 301 26.12 15.48 4.98
CA GLU A 301 25.99 16.00 3.61
C GLU A 301 24.60 15.64 3.07
N LEU A 302 23.78 16.65 2.75
CA LEU A 302 22.43 16.45 2.25
C LEU A 302 22.39 16.47 0.71
N HIS A 303 21.86 15.41 0.13
CA HIS A 303 21.45 15.35 -1.27
C HIS A 303 19.94 15.14 -1.37
N VAL A 304 19.29 15.72 -2.39
CA VAL A 304 17.83 15.64 -2.52
C VAL A 304 17.43 15.18 -3.92
N TYR A 305 16.56 14.18 -3.99
CA TYR A 305 16.06 13.60 -5.23
C TYR A 305 14.56 13.85 -5.29
N LYS A 306 14.16 14.82 -6.11
CA LYS A 306 12.77 15.20 -6.26
C LYS A 306 12.09 14.21 -7.20
N VAL A 307 11.14 13.45 -6.66
CA VAL A 307 10.40 12.41 -7.39
C VAL A 307 8.89 12.65 -7.35
N LEU A 308 8.44 13.58 -6.50
CA LEU A 308 7.07 14.06 -6.42
C LEU A 308 7.05 15.55 -6.84
N GLY A 309 6.04 15.98 -7.61
CA GLY A 309 5.89 17.37 -8.05
C GLY A 309 4.44 17.67 -8.45
N ARG A 310 4.16 18.87 -8.97
CA ARG A 310 2.79 19.27 -9.34
C ARG A 310 2.19 18.38 -10.45
N ASP A 311 1.17 17.61 -10.08
CA ASP A 311 0.26 16.96 -11.03
C ASP A 311 -0.69 18.00 -11.63
N SER A 312 -0.64 18.11 -12.96
CA SER A 312 -1.40 19.11 -13.71
C SER A 312 -2.87 18.76 -13.92
N GLN A 313 -3.33 17.55 -13.56
CA GLN A 313 -4.75 17.18 -13.69
C GLN A 313 -5.51 17.38 -12.37
N THR A 314 -4.81 17.29 -11.25
CA THR A 314 -5.38 17.30 -9.90
C THR A 314 -4.97 18.52 -9.06
N GLY A 315 -3.93 19.25 -9.46
CA GLY A 315 -3.38 20.35 -8.66
C GLY A 315 -2.74 19.88 -7.34
N ARG A 316 -2.32 18.61 -7.25
CA ARG A 316 -1.71 17.99 -6.06
C ARG A 316 -0.26 17.62 -6.32
N SER A 317 0.53 17.43 -5.27
CA SER A 317 1.87 16.85 -5.39
C SER A 317 1.76 15.33 -5.55
N THR A 318 2.25 14.78 -6.65
CA THR A 318 2.27 13.33 -6.93
C THR A 318 3.58 12.95 -7.62
N GLY A 319 3.92 11.68 -7.60
CA GLY A 319 5.00 11.11 -8.41
C GLY A 319 4.66 9.69 -8.81
N THR A 320 5.56 9.05 -9.56
CA THR A 320 5.30 7.73 -10.14
C THR A 320 6.35 6.70 -9.74
N THR A 321 6.02 5.40 -9.80
CA THR A 321 6.97 4.28 -9.59
C THR A 321 8.29 4.52 -10.34
N ALA A 322 8.21 5.00 -11.57
CA ALA A 322 9.36 5.33 -12.41
C ALA A 322 10.26 6.42 -11.80
N GLN A 323 9.67 7.53 -11.38
CA GLN A 323 10.38 8.65 -10.75
C GLN A 323 11.01 8.24 -9.43
N ILE A 324 10.33 7.40 -8.64
CA ILE A 324 10.85 6.87 -7.38
C ILE A 324 12.07 5.98 -7.64
N ILE A 325 11.97 5.02 -8.57
CA ILE A 325 13.10 4.16 -8.96
C ILE A 325 14.26 5.00 -9.51
N ASP A 326 13.99 6.03 -10.30
CA ASP A 326 14.98 6.96 -10.83
C ASP A 326 15.67 7.78 -9.73
N GLY A 327 14.94 8.23 -8.70
CA GLY A 327 15.51 8.89 -7.52
C GLY A 327 16.40 7.95 -6.70
N ILE A 328 15.98 6.70 -6.50
CA ILE A 328 16.79 5.67 -5.80
C ILE A 328 18.04 5.33 -6.63
N GLU A 329 17.90 5.20 -7.96
CA GLU A 329 18.98 4.96 -8.92
C GLU A 329 20.06 6.05 -8.84
N HIS A 330 19.67 7.33 -8.81
CA HIS A 330 20.61 8.45 -8.65
C HIS A 330 21.24 8.48 -7.24
N ALA A 331 20.46 8.28 -6.19
CA ALA A 331 20.97 8.25 -4.82
C ALA A 331 22.02 7.15 -4.58
N VAL A 332 21.85 5.97 -5.17
CA VAL A 332 22.86 4.90 -5.10
C VAL A 332 24.09 5.23 -5.96
N LYS A 333 23.92 5.85 -7.14
CA LYS A 333 25.04 6.28 -8.01
C LYS A 333 25.90 7.39 -7.38
N ASP A 334 25.28 8.34 -6.68
CA ASP A 334 25.96 9.43 -5.97
C ASP A 334 26.64 8.97 -4.66
N GLY A 335 26.43 7.70 -4.30
CA GLY A 335 27.04 7.04 -3.15
C GLY A 335 26.49 7.55 -1.82
N MET A 336 25.17 7.65 -1.68
CA MET A 336 24.53 7.94 -0.40
C MET A 336 24.77 6.80 0.59
N ASP A 337 25.08 7.12 1.84
CA ASP A 337 25.19 6.13 2.91
C ASP A 337 23.81 5.77 3.49
N VAL A 338 22.92 6.77 3.55
CA VAL A 338 21.55 6.66 4.06
C VAL A 338 20.59 7.31 3.07
N ILE A 339 19.43 6.69 2.84
CA ILE A 339 18.34 7.25 2.03
C ILE A 339 17.05 7.27 2.86
N ASN A 340 16.35 8.39 2.88
CA ASN A 340 15.01 8.52 3.45
C ASN A 340 13.94 8.64 2.36
N LEU A 341 12.90 7.82 2.43
CA LEU A 341 11.68 7.90 1.62
C LEU A 341 10.46 8.14 2.51
N SER A 342 9.97 9.38 2.55
CA SER A 342 8.74 9.76 3.29
C SER A 342 7.51 9.80 2.36
N LEU A 343 7.41 8.80 1.49
CA LEU A 343 6.39 8.66 0.44
C LEU A 343 5.83 7.23 0.42
N GLY A 344 4.64 7.04 -0.16
CA GLY A 344 4.03 5.71 -0.25
C GLY A 344 2.65 5.68 -0.89
N THR A 345 2.10 4.47 -0.96
CA THR A 345 0.71 4.17 -1.29
C THR A 345 0.20 3.05 -0.39
N ASP A 346 -1.02 3.17 0.12
CA ASP A 346 -1.69 2.14 0.92
C ASP A 346 -2.42 1.09 0.04
N ALA A 347 -2.67 1.43 -1.23
CA ALA A 347 -3.36 0.57 -2.20
C ALA A 347 -2.51 -0.58 -2.75
N ASP A 348 -1.18 -0.41 -2.85
CA ASP A 348 -0.26 -1.49 -3.21
C ASP A 348 0.38 -2.10 -1.97
N LYS A 349 0.41 -3.43 -1.92
CA LYS A 349 0.95 -4.24 -0.83
C LYS A 349 1.86 -5.38 -1.34
N ASP A 350 2.16 -5.45 -2.64
CA ASP A 350 3.04 -6.49 -3.19
C ASP A 350 4.48 -6.28 -2.72
N VAL A 351 5.02 -7.24 -1.95
CA VAL A 351 6.43 -7.28 -1.53
C VAL A 351 7.42 -7.46 -2.69
N ASN A 352 6.92 -7.62 -3.92
CA ASN A 352 7.67 -7.76 -5.18
C ASN A 352 7.40 -6.61 -6.17
N SER A 353 6.79 -5.50 -5.74
CA SER A 353 6.61 -4.31 -6.58
C SER A 353 7.97 -3.79 -7.11
N PRO A 354 8.02 -3.15 -8.29
CA PRO A 354 9.28 -2.68 -8.87
C PRO A 354 10.07 -1.70 -7.97
N ASP A 355 9.37 -0.87 -7.21
CA ASP A 355 9.98 0.05 -6.23
C ASP A 355 10.50 -0.69 -4.99
N VAL A 356 9.78 -1.70 -4.47
CA VAL A 356 10.30 -2.55 -3.39
C VAL A 356 11.53 -3.34 -3.85
N ILE A 357 11.57 -3.83 -5.09
CA ILE A 357 12.76 -4.46 -5.68
C ILE A 357 13.93 -3.46 -5.75
N ALA A 358 13.71 -2.23 -6.23
CA ALA A 358 14.74 -1.20 -6.29
C ALA A 358 15.30 -0.86 -4.90
N ILE A 359 14.43 -0.76 -3.89
CA ILE A 359 14.80 -0.52 -2.49
C ILE A 359 15.59 -1.68 -1.90
N ASN A 360 15.14 -2.93 -2.10
CA ASN A 360 15.87 -4.12 -1.66
C ASN A 360 17.28 -4.15 -2.27
N ASN A 361 17.42 -3.81 -3.55
CA ASN A 361 18.71 -3.76 -4.23
C ASN A 361 19.60 -2.61 -3.73
N ALA A 362 19.03 -1.44 -3.42
CA ALA A 362 19.76 -0.34 -2.79
C ALA A 362 20.31 -0.76 -1.41
N VAL A 363 19.52 -1.45 -0.59
CA VAL A 363 19.97 -2.02 0.70
C VAL A 363 21.12 -3.02 0.50
N LEU A 364 21.00 -3.93 -0.48
CA LEU A 364 22.06 -4.89 -0.79
C LEU A 364 23.36 -4.21 -1.27
N SER A 365 23.30 -3.03 -1.90
CA SER A 365 24.50 -2.26 -2.26
C SER A 365 25.18 -1.53 -1.08
N GLY A 366 24.69 -1.73 0.15
CA GLY A 366 25.28 -1.18 1.37
C GLY A 366 24.66 0.12 1.87
N VAL A 367 23.56 0.58 1.26
CA VAL A 367 22.87 1.84 1.63
C VAL A 367 21.79 1.59 2.68
N VAL A 368 21.74 2.38 3.74
CA VAL A 368 20.68 2.28 4.74
C VAL A 368 19.42 2.96 4.19
N VAL A 369 18.41 2.17 3.80
CA VAL A 369 17.14 2.72 3.30
C VAL A 369 16.10 2.75 4.43
N VAL A 370 15.56 3.94 4.68
CA VAL A 370 14.56 4.24 5.71
C VAL A 370 13.27 4.72 5.03
N VAL A 371 12.16 4.08 5.37
CA VAL A 371 10.84 4.28 4.75
C VAL A 371 9.80 4.55 5.83
N ALA A 372 8.90 5.50 5.58
CA ALA A 372 7.75 5.77 6.44
C ALA A 372 6.67 4.67 6.29
N ASN A 373 6.16 4.10 7.39
CA ASN A 373 5.27 2.91 7.34
C ASN A 373 3.86 3.15 6.77
N GLY A 374 3.42 4.41 6.66
CA GLY A 374 2.06 4.78 6.25
C GLY A 374 1.26 5.46 7.37
N ASN A 375 0.15 6.13 7.00
CA ASN A 375 -0.74 6.85 7.92
C ASN A 375 -2.23 6.43 7.75
N ALA A 376 -2.49 5.15 7.44
CA ALA A 376 -3.81 4.66 7.02
C ALA A 376 -4.60 3.88 8.09
N ALA A 377 -4.05 3.66 9.30
CA ALA A 377 -4.71 2.86 10.36
C ALA A 377 -5.99 3.49 10.94
N ALA A 378 -6.25 4.78 10.65
CA ALA A 378 -7.51 5.46 10.96
C ALA A 378 -7.76 6.55 9.90
N PRO A 379 -8.95 6.58 9.24
CA PRO A 379 -10.13 5.74 9.44
C PRO A 379 -10.16 4.44 8.61
N GLY A 380 -9.02 3.97 8.09
CA GLY A 380 -8.93 2.69 7.36
C GLY A 380 -8.92 1.46 8.27
N SER A 381 -8.62 0.29 7.71
CA SER A 381 -8.38 -0.93 8.49
C SER A 381 -7.24 -0.72 9.49
N TYR A 382 -7.41 -1.12 10.75
CA TYR A 382 -6.36 -0.94 11.76
C TYR A 382 -5.11 -1.75 11.39
N TYR A 383 -5.24 -3.08 11.29
CA TYR A 383 -4.21 -3.98 10.79
C TYR A 383 -4.13 -3.98 9.24
N TYR A 384 -2.99 -4.43 8.71
CA TYR A 384 -2.67 -4.46 7.27
C TYR A 384 -2.73 -3.09 6.56
N SER A 385 -2.59 -2.00 7.31
CA SER A 385 -2.67 -0.62 6.81
C SER A 385 -1.35 -0.08 6.25
N LEU A 386 -0.22 -0.79 6.36
CA LEU A 386 0.97 -0.44 5.58
C LEU A 386 0.79 -0.72 4.08
N GLY A 387 1.66 -0.14 3.25
CA GLY A 387 1.71 -0.40 1.81
C GLY A 387 3.07 -0.07 1.20
N SER A 388 3.17 -0.08 -0.12
CA SER A 388 4.44 0.11 -0.83
C SER A 388 5.00 1.53 -0.61
N PRO A 389 6.32 1.70 -0.35
CA PRO A 389 7.35 0.66 -0.32
C PRO A 389 7.69 0.09 1.07
N ALA A 390 6.93 0.41 2.12
CA ALA A 390 7.19 -0.04 3.50
C ALA A 390 7.10 -1.57 3.68
N THR A 391 6.46 -2.26 2.74
CA THR A 391 6.39 -3.72 2.58
C THR A 391 7.76 -4.38 2.30
N SER A 392 8.81 -3.60 2.01
CA SER A 392 10.18 -4.12 1.82
C SER A 392 10.67 -4.93 3.03
N PRO A 393 11.13 -6.18 2.81
CA PRO A 393 11.71 -7.01 3.87
C PRO A 393 13.13 -6.59 4.28
N LEU A 394 13.82 -5.77 3.47
CA LEU A 394 15.22 -5.36 3.72
C LEU A 394 15.36 -3.91 4.23
N ALA A 395 14.47 -3.00 3.84
CA ALA A 395 14.50 -1.62 4.33
C ALA A 395 13.97 -1.52 5.78
N ILE A 396 14.34 -0.41 6.43
CA ILE A 396 13.81 -0.01 7.73
C ILE A 396 12.45 0.65 7.51
N SER A 397 11.37 0.09 8.05
CA SER A 397 10.06 0.75 8.09
C SER A 397 9.79 1.39 9.44
N VAL A 398 9.36 2.65 9.45
CA VAL A 398 9.24 3.49 10.65
C VAL A 398 7.80 3.91 10.90
N GLY A 399 7.24 3.47 12.02
CA GLY A 399 5.95 3.95 12.55
C GLY A 399 6.09 5.24 13.36
N ALA A 400 4.98 5.91 13.65
CA ALA A 400 4.96 7.19 14.35
C ALA A 400 4.56 7.05 15.83
N SER A 401 5.42 7.54 16.73
CA SER A 401 5.10 7.73 18.14
C SER A 401 4.86 9.20 18.50
N THR A 402 4.19 9.44 19.62
CA THR A 402 3.93 10.77 20.16
C THR A 402 5.15 11.34 20.90
N VAL A 403 5.29 12.67 20.87
CA VAL A 403 6.21 13.43 21.75
C VAL A 403 5.47 13.87 23.03
N PRO A 404 6.17 14.30 24.11
CA PRO A 404 5.55 15.00 25.25
C PRO A 404 5.22 16.48 24.97
N GLY A 405 4.45 17.12 25.84
CA GLY A 405 4.34 18.60 25.88
C GLY A 405 3.07 19.16 26.53
N THR A 406 2.30 19.99 25.81
CA THR A 406 1.29 20.91 26.40
C THR A 406 -0.04 21.11 25.63
N GLN A 407 -1.20 20.91 26.27
CA GLN A 407 -2.51 21.39 25.79
C GLN A 407 -3.05 22.52 26.69
N TYR A 408 -3.82 23.44 26.11
CA TYR A 408 -4.43 24.58 26.81
C TYR A 408 -5.95 24.52 26.74
N GLN A 409 -6.62 24.72 27.88
CA GLN A 409 -8.08 24.86 27.95
C GLN A 409 -8.47 26.34 28.11
N ALA A 410 -9.61 26.76 27.56
CA ALA A 410 -10.15 28.10 27.69
C ALA A 410 -11.61 28.06 28.20
N SER A 411 -11.92 28.87 29.22
CA SER A 411 -13.31 29.16 29.55
C SER A 411 -13.82 30.28 28.65
N VAL A 412 -14.94 30.07 27.96
CA VAL A 412 -15.51 31.03 27.00
C VAL A 412 -17.00 31.18 27.26
N THR A 413 -17.45 32.39 27.57
CA THR A 413 -18.88 32.72 27.64
C THR A 413 -19.34 33.24 26.29
N ALA A 414 -20.21 32.50 25.59
CA ALA A 414 -20.90 33.01 24.41
C ALA A 414 -22.23 33.67 24.81
N SER A 415 -22.69 34.63 24.02
CA SER A 415 -23.98 35.30 24.24
C SER A 415 -24.62 35.65 22.91
N VAL A 416 -25.88 35.23 22.74
CA VAL A 416 -26.69 35.44 21.52
C VAL A 416 -28.14 35.70 21.93
N TYR A 417 -28.87 36.44 21.10
CA TYR A 417 -30.28 36.71 21.31
C TYR A 417 -31.13 35.44 21.08
N ASP A 418 -32.13 35.24 21.93
CA ASP A 418 -33.04 34.10 21.88
C ASP A 418 -34.50 34.60 21.80
N ALA A 419 -35.07 34.55 20.60
CA ALA A 419 -36.40 35.06 20.30
C ALA A 419 -37.54 34.22 20.91
N ASP A 420 -37.27 32.96 21.28
CA ASP A 420 -38.25 32.03 21.83
C ASP A 420 -38.25 32.03 23.38
N SER A 421 -37.33 32.78 24.00
CA SER A 421 -37.24 32.92 25.45
C SER A 421 -38.30 33.86 26.03
N VAL A 422 -38.98 33.42 27.09
CA VAL A 422 -40.13 34.13 27.68
C VAL A 422 -39.75 35.45 28.39
N SER A 423 -38.46 35.80 28.49
CA SER A 423 -37.97 36.99 29.20
C SER A 423 -37.24 38.04 28.34
N GLN A 424 -37.03 37.80 27.04
CA GLN A 424 -36.23 38.67 26.15
C GLN A 424 -34.76 38.90 26.61
N ASP A 425 -34.22 38.02 27.45
CA ASP A 425 -32.85 38.16 27.96
C ASP A 425 -31.80 37.64 26.97
N THR A 426 -30.60 38.23 27.03
CA THR A 426 -29.43 37.71 26.31
C THR A 426 -28.96 36.42 26.99
N TYR A 427 -29.07 35.28 26.31
CA TYR A 427 -28.69 33.99 26.88
C TYR A 427 -27.16 33.84 26.89
N ALA A 428 -26.54 34.03 28.06
CA ALA A 428 -25.12 33.85 28.26
C ALA A 428 -24.80 32.43 28.75
N GLN A 429 -24.13 31.63 27.92
CA GLN A 429 -23.70 30.28 28.27
C GLN A 429 -22.17 30.19 28.28
N SER A 430 -21.63 29.59 29.34
CA SER A 430 -20.19 29.34 29.50
C SER A 430 -19.85 27.94 29.01
N TYR A 431 -18.80 27.84 28.22
CA TYR A 431 -18.23 26.62 27.69
C TYR A 431 -16.79 26.44 28.18
N SER A 432 -16.34 25.20 28.25
CA SER A 432 -14.93 24.86 28.36
C SER A 432 -14.47 24.35 27.01
N LEU A 433 -13.62 25.11 26.33
CA LEU A 433 -13.14 24.80 24.99
C LEU A 433 -11.67 24.40 25.05
N GLN A 434 -11.23 23.50 24.18
CA GLN A 434 -9.81 23.16 24.05
C GLN A 434 -9.17 24.04 22.99
N ALA A 435 -8.02 24.65 23.30
CA ALA A 435 -7.21 25.32 22.29
C ALA A 435 -6.67 24.26 21.33
N ILE A 436 -6.91 24.46 20.04
CA ILE A 436 -6.49 23.56 18.98
C ILE A 436 -5.37 24.14 18.14
N ALA A 437 -5.38 25.44 17.85
CA ALA A 437 -4.30 26.07 17.09
C ALA A 437 -3.97 27.47 17.61
N TRP A 438 -2.72 27.91 17.50
CA TRP A 438 -2.33 29.29 17.81
C TRP A 438 -1.03 29.69 17.12
N ARG A 439 -0.68 30.97 17.21
CA ARG A 439 0.57 31.46 16.63
C ARG A 439 1.77 31.03 17.48
N THR A 440 2.79 30.51 16.83
CA THR A 440 4.11 30.22 17.41
C THR A 440 4.65 31.38 18.24
N GLN A 441 5.24 31.07 19.40
CA GLN A 441 5.69 32.02 20.43
C GLN A 441 4.58 32.94 21.00
N GLN A 442 3.31 32.58 20.85
CA GLN A 442 2.17 33.40 21.27
C GLN A 442 1.12 32.58 22.05
N ASP A 443 1.59 31.73 22.97
CA ASP A 443 0.78 30.88 23.85
C ASP A 443 0.33 31.58 25.15
N ASP A 444 0.76 32.81 25.42
CA ASP A 444 0.09 33.69 26.38
C ASP A 444 -1.24 34.23 25.80
N PHE A 445 -2.24 33.36 25.80
CA PHE A 445 -3.60 33.69 25.41
C PHE A 445 -4.22 34.79 26.30
N ALA A 446 -3.82 34.88 27.56
CA ALA A 446 -4.33 35.90 28.48
C ALA A 446 -3.83 37.30 28.09
N GLN A 447 -2.59 37.42 27.62
CA GLN A 447 -2.05 38.65 27.03
C GLN A 447 -2.69 38.94 25.66
N TYR A 448 -2.88 37.92 24.80
CA TYR A 448 -3.34 38.15 23.41
C TYR A 448 -4.85 38.35 23.26
N LEU A 449 -5.68 37.56 23.94
CA LEU A 449 -7.15 37.64 23.90
C LEU A 449 -7.71 38.50 25.05
N GLY A 450 -7.02 38.56 26.19
CA GLY A 450 -7.52 39.25 27.37
C GLY A 450 -8.85 38.70 27.89
N ASN A 451 -9.48 39.46 28.79
CA ASN A 451 -10.84 39.22 29.27
C ASN A 451 -11.75 40.30 28.70
N THR A 452 -11.79 40.39 27.37
CA THR A 452 -12.56 41.38 26.61
C THR A 452 -13.68 40.69 25.84
N LEU A 453 -14.82 41.38 25.70
CA LEU A 453 -15.93 40.91 24.88
C LEU A 453 -15.62 41.19 23.40
N TYR A 454 -15.67 40.14 22.60
CA TYR A 454 -15.55 40.18 21.15
C TYR A 454 -16.91 39.95 20.49
N GLN A 455 -17.14 40.58 19.34
CA GLN A 455 -18.22 40.16 18.45
C GLN A 455 -17.88 38.81 17.82
N GLY A 456 -18.91 38.02 17.57
CA GLY A 456 -18.87 36.70 16.94
C GLY A 456 -19.54 36.73 15.56
N VAL A 457 -19.01 35.98 14.59
CA VAL A 457 -19.59 35.86 13.25
C VAL A 457 -19.64 34.39 12.84
N TYR A 458 -20.82 33.90 12.46
CA TYR A 458 -20.98 32.55 11.91
C TYR A 458 -20.70 32.53 10.40
N VAL A 459 -19.82 31.63 9.96
CA VAL A 459 -19.34 31.54 8.57
C VAL A 459 -19.50 30.15 7.96
N GLY A 460 -20.59 29.43 8.26
CA GLY A 460 -20.89 28.20 7.51
C GLY A 460 -19.82 27.12 7.67
N LEU A 461 -19.34 26.61 6.54
CA LEU A 461 -18.19 25.69 6.46
C LEU A 461 -16.84 26.43 6.45
N GLY A 462 -16.82 27.75 6.49
CA GLY A 462 -15.58 28.55 6.47
C GLY A 462 -14.84 28.46 5.14
N LEU A 463 -15.58 28.27 4.04
CA LEU A 463 -15.06 28.39 2.66
C LEU A 463 -14.91 29.88 2.29
N ASP A 464 -14.15 30.24 1.25
CA ASP A 464 -13.95 31.66 0.88
C ASP A 464 -15.28 32.39 0.62
N ASP A 465 -16.22 31.69 -0.01
CA ASP A 465 -17.57 32.16 -0.30
C ASP A 465 -18.40 32.45 0.97
N ASP A 466 -18.17 31.74 2.08
CA ASP A 466 -18.90 31.95 3.34
C ASP A 466 -18.61 33.31 4.01
N TYR A 467 -17.49 33.96 3.63
CA TYR A 467 -17.10 35.29 4.11
C TYR A 467 -17.68 36.42 3.25
N LYS A 468 -18.29 36.13 2.10
CA LYS A 468 -18.87 37.17 1.22
C LYS A 468 -19.94 37.96 1.96
N GLY A 469 -19.75 39.28 2.04
CA GLY A 469 -20.66 40.20 2.74
C GLY A 469 -20.57 40.20 4.27
N LYS A 470 -19.60 39.50 4.89
CA LYS A 470 -19.41 39.45 6.34
C LYS A 470 -18.12 40.14 6.76
N ASP A 471 -18.22 41.07 7.71
CA ASP A 471 -17.05 41.68 8.36
C ASP A 471 -16.63 40.86 9.58
N VAL A 472 -15.43 40.27 9.54
CA VAL A 472 -14.82 39.49 10.62
C VAL A 472 -13.60 40.17 11.27
N GLN A 473 -13.31 41.43 10.92
CA GLN A 473 -12.10 42.13 11.36
C GLN A 473 -12.07 42.30 12.89
N ASN A 474 -11.04 41.73 13.54
CA ASN A 474 -10.88 41.64 15.00
C ASN A 474 -12.01 40.93 15.75
N LYS A 475 -12.77 40.04 15.08
CA LYS A 475 -13.89 39.29 15.66
C LYS A 475 -13.54 37.82 15.89
N VAL A 476 -14.35 37.12 16.68
CA VAL A 476 -14.31 35.67 16.82
C VAL A 476 -15.15 35.05 15.70
N VAL A 477 -14.62 34.06 15.00
CA VAL A 477 -15.32 33.39 13.90
C VAL A 477 -15.78 32.01 14.34
N LEU A 478 -17.08 31.73 14.20
CA LEU A 478 -17.70 30.43 14.50
C LEU A 478 -17.88 29.63 13.20
N ILE A 479 -17.29 28.43 13.13
CA ILE A 479 -17.18 27.61 11.91
C ILE A 479 -17.67 26.18 12.17
N SER A 480 -18.41 25.60 11.23
CA SER A 480 -18.67 24.16 11.23
C SER A 480 -17.47 23.37 10.69
N ARG A 481 -17.17 22.23 11.30
CA ARG A 481 -16.41 21.15 10.64
C ARG A 481 -17.13 20.69 9.36
N GLY A 482 -16.37 20.18 8.38
CA GLY A 482 -16.83 19.75 7.05
C GLY A 482 -16.24 20.61 5.92
N GLY A 483 -16.23 20.10 4.69
CA GLY A 483 -15.84 20.82 3.46
C GLY A 483 -14.34 21.13 3.23
N SER A 484 -13.58 21.49 4.26
CA SER A 484 -12.16 21.90 4.17
C SER A 484 -11.35 21.53 5.42
N LYS A 485 -10.01 21.62 5.37
CA LYS A 485 -9.14 21.33 6.52
C LYS A 485 -9.25 22.40 7.60
N PHE A 486 -8.88 22.06 8.84
CA PHE A 486 -8.86 23.03 9.94
C PHE A 486 -7.83 24.14 9.71
N THR A 487 -6.65 23.81 9.20
CA THR A 487 -5.62 24.75 8.77
C THR A 487 -6.12 25.75 7.72
N ASP A 488 -6.80 25.28 6.67
CA ASP A 488 -7.41 26.15 5.65
C ASP A 488 -8.42 27.13 6.29
N LYS A 489 -9.33 26.63 7.14
CA LYS A 489 -10.33 27.46 7.84
C LYS A 489 -9.68 28.54 8.71
N ILE A 490 -8.64 28.20 9.46
CA ILE A 490 -7.97 29.08 10.42
C ILE A 490 -7.12 30.13 9.70
N THR A 491 -6.36 29.73 8.69
CA THR A 491 -5.53 30.65 7.90
C THR A 491 -6.37 31.60 7.05
N LEU A 492 -7.49 31.12 6.50
CA LEU A 492 -8.49 31.96 5.82
C LEU A 492 -9.17 32.93 6.79
N ALA A 493 -9.64 32.47 7.96
CA ALA A 493 -10.22 33.36 8.97
C ALA A 493 -9.23 34.49 9.35
N LYS A 494 -7.96 34.14 9.57
CA LYS A 494 -6.88 35.10 9.81
C LYS A 494 -6.66 36.07 8.64
N SER A 495 -6.65 35.60 7.40
CA SER A 495 -6.43 36.46 6.23
C SER A 495 -7.58 37.46 6.00
N LYS A 496 -8.81 37.10 6.40
CA LYS A 496 -9.97 37.99 6.46
C LYS A 496 -9.99 38.90 7.71
N GLY A 497 -9.02 38.78 8.62
CA GLY A 497 -8.82 39.66 9.76
C GLY A 497 -9.37 39.17 11.11
N ALA A 498 -9.76 37.90 11.25
CA ALA A 498 -10.29 37.35 12.51
C ALA A 498 -9.26 37.41 13.66
N LYS A 499 -9.77 37.58 14.89
CA LYS A 499 -8.96 37.60 16.12
C LYS A 499 -8.77 36.20 16.72
N ALA A 500 -9.80 35.36 16.62
CA ALA A 500 -9.80 33.97 17.07
C ALA A 500 -10.86 33.15 16.31
N VAL A 501 -10.76 31.83 16.36
CA VAL A 501 -11.69 30.89 15.72
C VAL A 501 -12.28 29.93 16.74
N ILE A 502 -13.56 29.59 16.60
CA ILE A 502 -14.19 28.49 17.32
C ILE A 502 -14.76 27.54 16.26
N ILE A 503 -14.26 26.32 16.22
CA ILE A 503 -14.71 25.28 15.28
C ILE A 503 -15.54 24.27 16.07
N PHE A 504 -16.77 24.02 15.63
CA PHE A 504 -17.64 23.03 16.24
C PHE A 504 -17.76 21.77 15.40
N ASN A 505 -18.00 20.63 16.07
CA ASN A 505 -18.18 19.36 15.40
C ASN A 505 -19.47 19.33 14.55
N GLY A 506 -19.34 18.94 13.30
CA GLY A 506 -20.39 19.06 12.29
C GLY A 506 -19.90 18.46 10.98
N ASP A 507 -20.72 18.58 9.94
CA ASP A 507 -20.34 18.19 8.58
C ASP A 507 -21.07 19.04 7.53
N ALA A 508 -20.80 18.79 6.25
CA ALA A 508 -21.60 19.33 5.16
C ALA A 508 -22.91 18.54 4.96
N GLN A 509 -23.90 19.15 4.31
CA GLN A 509 -25.17 18.48 3.99
C GLN A 509 -24.95 17.38 2.94
N ILE A 510 -25.58 16.22 3.11
CA ILE A 510 -25.45 15.05 2.20
C ILE A 510 -25.80 15.42 0.74
N ASN A 511 -26.73 16.36 0.56
CA ASN A 511 -27.21 16.84 -0.74
C ASN A 511 -26.57 18.15 -1.21
N ASP A 512 -25.74 18.80 -0.40
CA ASP A 512 -25.01 20.03 -0.76
C ASP A 512 -23.72 20.15 0.07
N SER A 513 -22.59 19.79 -0.52
CA SER A 513 -21.27 19.83 0.13
C SER A 513 -20.75 21.24 0.42
N THR A 514 -21.46 22.30 -0.01
CA THR A 514 -21.12 23.70 0.25
C THR A 514 -21.86 24.28 1.46
N GLN A 515 -22.86 23.59 2.00
CA GLN A 515 -23.67 24.04 3.15
C GLN A 515 -23.40 23.19 4.38
N ALA A 516 -23.35 23.82 5.55
CA ALA A 516 -23.20 23.12 6.83
C ALA A 516 -24.51 22.44 7.25
N ASP A 517 -24.41 21.23 7.80
CA ASP A 517 -25.52 20.58 8.49
C ASP A 517 -25.67 21.17 9.91
N LEU A 518 -26.79 21.83 10.14
CA LEU A 518 -27.16 22.45 11.41
C LEU A 518 -28.30 21.70 12.14
N SER A 519 -28.51 20.43 11.82
CA SER A 519 -29.41 19.53 12.55
C SER A 519 -29.11 19.50 14.05
N GLU A 520 -30.12 19.20 14.87
CA GLU A 520 -29.93 19.17 16.33
C GLU A 520 -28.98 18.06 16.73
N HIS A 521 -29.26 16.84 16.27
CA HIS A 521 -28.43 15.65 16.43
C HIS A 521 -27.75 15.28 15.10
N ILE A 522 -26.46 14.94 15.16
CA ILE A 522 -25.74 14.28 14.06
C ILE A 522 -24.96 13.10 14.67
N ALA A 523 -25.24 11.88 14.21
CA ALA A 523 -24.65 10.67 14.76
C ALA A 523 -23.10 10.75 14.79
N GLY A 524 -22.52 10.55 15.98
CA GLY A 524 -21.07 10.65 16.19
C GLY A 524 -20.47 12.07 16.14
N ARG A 525 -21.28 13.13 16.01
CA ARG A 525 -20.82 14.53 15.85
C ARG A 525 -21.43 15.52 16.84
N ASP A 526 -22.10 15.07 17.90
CA ASP A 526 -22.66 15.96 18.94
C ASP A 526 -21.60 16.44 19.94
N GLY A 527 -20.66 15.57 20.28
CA GLY A 527 -19.54 15.90 21.16
C GLY A 527 -18.49 16.80 20.50
N ASN A 528 -17.43 17.09 21.24
CA ASN A 528 -16.20 17.71 20.76
C ASN A 528 -15.64 17.01 19.51
N ILE A 529 -14.83 17.72 18.72
CA ILE A 529 -14.05 17.09 17.65
C ILE A 529 -12.92 16.24 18.25
N GLY A 530 -12.37 16.66 19.41
CA GLY A 530 -11.39 15.89 20.17
C GLY A 530 -9.96 16.04 19.63
N SER A 531 -9.14 15.00 19.82
CA SER A 531 -7.73 14.97 19.41
C SER A 531 -7.53 15.35 17.94
N GLY A 532 -8.41 14.88 17.05
CA GLY A 532 -8.35 15.14 15.61
C GLY A 532 -8.67 16.57 15.16
N ALA A 533 -8.97 17.51 16.07
CA ALA A 533 -9.03 18.94 15.74
C ALA A 533 -7.78 19.73 16.14
N TYR A 534 -6.92 19.19 17.00
CA TYR A 534 -5.72 19.90 17.43
C TYR A 534 -4.76 20.10 16.25
N ILE A 535 -3.93 21.14 16.36
CA ILE A 535 -2.94 21.59 15.37
C ILE A 535 -1.69 22.17 16.06
N GLY A 536 -1.78 22.59 17.32
CA GLY A 536 -0.66 23.16 18.07
C GLY A 536 -0.29 24.56 17.58
N ASP A 537 0.99 24.91 17.70
CA ASP A 537 1.47 26.22 17.30
C ASP A 537 2.00 26.25 15.86
N GLY A 538 1.77 27.38 15.19
CA GLY A 538 2.30 27.64 13.85
C GLY A 538 2.19 29.12 13.51
N TYR A 539 3.24 29.69 12.90
CA TYR A 539 3.25 31.07 12.42
C TYR A 539 1.98 31.51 11.65
N PRO A 540 1.40 30.70 10.73
CA PRO A 540 0.21 31.10 9.99
C PRO A 540 -1.09 31.09 10.80
N TYR A 541 -1.13 30.58 12.04
CA TYR A 541 -2.37 30.44 12.82
C TYR A 541 -2.74 31.67 13.68
N ILE A 542 -3.92 31.59 14.30
CA ILE A 542 -4.46 32.46 15.36
C ILE A 542 -5.12 31.55 16.42
N PRO A 543 -5.34 32.02 17.67
CA PRO A 543 -6.01 31.23 18.70
C PRO A 543 -7.34 30.64 18.21
N SER A 544 -7.40 29.32 18.18
CA SER A 544 -8.49 28.54 17.61
C SER A 544 -8.91 27.48 18.63
N PHE A 545 -10.22 27.23 18.76
CA PHE A 545 -10.77 26.39 19.82
C PHE A 545 -11.78 25.35 19.31
N ASP A 546 -11.75 24.13 19.85
CA ASP A 546 -12.72 23.06 19.61
C ASP A 546 -13.96 23.21 20.52
N MET A 547 -15.14 23.05 19.93
CA MET A 547 -16.45 23.13 20.57
C MET A 547 -17.30 21.90 20.24
N ALA A 548 -18.06 21.41 21.24
CA ALA A 548 -19.03 20.34 21.04
C ALA A 548 -20.05 20.70 19.94
N GLY A 549 -20.30 19.75 19.03
CA GLY A 549 -21.11 19.98 17.85
C GLY A 549 -22.55 20.40 18.12
N GLU A 550 -23.22 19.76 19.09
CA GLU A 550 -24.60 20.11 19.47
C GLU A 550 -24.68 21.59 19.89
N ALA A 551 -23.78 22.02 20.77
CA ALA A 551 -23.69 23.39 21.26
C ALA A 551 -23.36 24.40 20.15
N GLY A 552 -22.39 24.06 19.28
CA GLY A 552 -21.99 24.94 18.18
C GLY A 552 -23.06 25.09 17.11
N ARG A 553 -23.76 23.99 16.74
CA ARG A 553 -24.91 24.04 15.83
C ARG A 553 -26.06 24.86 16.43
N ALA A 554 -26.32 24.75 17.73
CA ALA A 554 -27.32 25.58 18.42
C ALA A 554 -26.96 27.08 18.39
N LEU A 555 -25.70 27.45 18.66
CA LEU A 555 -25.22 28.83 18.53
C LEU A 555 -25.31 29.35 17.09
N ALA A 556 -24.97 28.53 16.09
CA ALA A 556 -25.08 28.86 14.68
C ALA A 556 -26.55 29.13 14.27
N ARG A 557 -27.49 28.25 14.66
CA ARG A 557 -28.94 28.45 14.42
C ARG A 557 -29.44 29.79 14.97
N LYS A 558 -29.12 30.11 16.24
CA LYS A 558 -29.50 31.37 16.89
C LYS A 558 -28.87 32.61 16.23
N ALA A 559 -27.61 32.51 15.82
CA ALA A 559 -26.91 33.59 15.11
C ALA A 559 -27.52 33.89 13.73
N ILE A 560 -28.00 32.87 13.01
CA ILE A 560 -28.71 33.03 11.73
C ILE A 560 -30.09 33.69 11.94
N GLN A 561 -30.81 33.29 12.99
CA GLN A 561 -32.13 33.83 13.32
C GLN A 561 -32.10 35.30 13.79
N SER A 562 -30.97 35.75 14.34
CA SER A 562 -30.82 37.08 14.97
C SER A 562 -29.76 37.97 14.28
N PRO A 563 -29.83 38.23 12.96
CA PRO A 563 -28.76 38.89 12.21
C PRO A 563 -28.48 40.34 12.64
N THR A 564 -29.40 40.98 13.35
CA THR A 564 -29.26 42.35 13.88
C THR A 564 -28.67 42.42 15.28
N THR A 565 -28.61 41.31 16.02
CA THR A 565 -28.08 41.27 17.39
C THR A 565 -26.81 40.42 17.38
N PRO A 566 -25.63 40.99 17.65
CA PRO A 566 -24.38 40.26 17.49
C PRO A 566 -24.31 39.08 18.46
N LEU A 567 -23.99 37.90 17.93
CA LEU A 567 -23.30 36.86 18.69
C LEU A 567 -22.04 37.50 19.31
N THR A 568 -21.72 37.16 20.55
CA THR A 568 -20.54 37.68 21.25
C THR A 568 -19.86 36.58 22.06
N PHE A 569 -18.56 36.74 22.29
CA PHE A 569 -17.72 35.80 23.04
C PHE A 569 -16.82 36.57 24.01
N THR A 570 -16.75 36.13 25.26
CA THR A 570 -15.81 36.64 26.27
C THR A 570 -14.93 35.49 26.74
N PHE A 571 -13.62 35.63 26.61
CA PHE A 571 -12.66 34.66 27.10
C PHE A 571 -12.32 34.92 28.58
N GLY A 572 -12.12 33.84 29.35
CA GLY A 572 -11.70 33.90 30.75
C GLY A 572 -10.23 34.27 30.92
N LYS A 573 -9.86 34.69 32.13
CA LYS A 573 -8.50 35.16 32.49
C LYS A 573 -7.44 34.05 32.60
N GLN A 574 -7.84 32.79 32.53
CA GLN A 574 -6.98 31.64 32.80
C GLN A 574 -7.09 30.64 31.66
N TYR A 575 -5.94 30.09 31.29
CA TYR A 575 -5.82 29.04 30.29
C TYR A 575 -5.11 27.84 30.92
N PRO A 576 -5.84 26.97 31.66
CA PRO A 576 -5.23 25.83 32.35
C PRO A 576 -4.44 24.95 31.39
N LYS A 577 -3.24 24.58 31.83
CA LYS A 577 -2.27 23.79 31.08
C LYS A 577 -2.38 22.32 31.50
N THR A 578 -2.61 21.42 30.55
CA THR A 578 -2.43 19.98 30.74
C THR A 578 -1.22 19.50 29.93
N SER A 579 -0.62 18.38 30.34
CA SER A 579 0.52 17.79 29.65
C SER A 579 0.28 16.30 29.48
N SER A 580 0.47 15.78 28.26
CA SER A 580 0.65 14.34 28.04
C SER A 580 2.14 14.02 28.03
N ILE A 581 2.44 12.76 28.35
CA ILE A 581 3.79 12.23 28.56
C ILE A 581 4.49 11.81 27.26
N GLY A 582 3.81 11.86 26.11
CA GLY A 582 4.28 11.27 24.85
C GLY A 582 4.42 9.75 24.93
N ASP A 583 5.27 9.18 24.07
CA ASP A 583 5.62 7.75 24.08
C ASP A 583 4.42 6.78 23.93
N THR A 584 3.36 7.24 23.25
CA THR A 584 2.25 6.41 22.74
C THR A 584 2.35 6.26 21.21
N ILE A 585 1.68 5.26 20.63
CA ILE A 585 1.59 5.12 19.18
C ILE A 585 0.56 6.12 18.63
N ALA A 586 0.88 6.80 17.53
CA ALA A 586 -0.07 7.71 16.89
C ALA A 586 -1.19 6.92 16.20
N ASP A 587 -2.45 7.28 16.44
CA ASP A 587 -3.64 6.56 15.94
C ASP A 587 -3.57 6.29 14.43
N PHE A 588 -3.11 7.29 13.66
CA PHE A 588 -2.98 7.20 12.21
C PHE A 588 -1.89 6.24 11.72
N SER A 589 -0.85 5.97 12.53
CA SER A 589 0.33 5.22 12.09
C SER A 589 -0.10 3.87 11.56
N SER A 590 0.21 3.57 10.29
CA SER A 590 -0.10 2.27 9.69
C SER A 590 0.53 1.14 10.49
N ARG A 591 -0.14 -0.01 10.51
CA ARG A 591 0.18 -1.23 11.26
C ARG A 591 0.50 -2.39 10.31
N GLY A 592 1.26 -3.35 10.81
CA GLY A 592 1.38 -4.69 10.25
C GLY A 592 0.07 -5.50 10.35
N PRO A 593 0.11 -6.81 10.08
CA PRO A 593 1.26 -7.57 9.56
C PRO A 593 1.64 -7.19 8.13
N ASN A 594 2.85 -7.56 7.70
CA ASN A 594 3.20 -7.54 6.28
C ASN A 594 2.42 -8.61 5.50
N GLN A 595 2.04 -8.35 4.25
CA GLN A 595 1.29 -9.30 3.41
C GLN A 595 2.22 -10.29 2.67
N ASP A 596 3.15 -10.89 3.41
CA ASP A 596 4.15 -11.85 2.91
C ASP A 596 3.79 -13.33 3.18
N GLY A 597 2.65 -13.58 3.85
CA GLY A 597 2.22 -14.92 4.26
C GLY A 597 2.98 -15.49 5.47
N LEU A 598 4.03 -14.81 5.94
CA LEU A 598 4.72 -15.10 7.21
C LEU A 598 4.24 -14.20 8.35
N LEU A 599 3.37 -13.22 8.05
CA LEU A 599 2.92 -12.19 8.98
C LEU A 599 4.12 -11.38 9.51
N GLY A 600 5.00 -10.95 8.59
CA GLY A 600 6.20 -10.19 8.92
C GLY A 600 5.91 -8.97 9.81
N ILE A 601 6.71 -8.78 10.87
CA ILE A 601 6.56 -7.63 11.77
C ILE A 601 6.96 -6.36 11.02
N LYS A 602 5.98 -5.48 10.82
CA LYS A 602 6.15 -4.10 10.36
C LYS A 602 5.23 -3.20 11.19
N PRO A 603 5.63 -1.95 11.55
CA PRO A 603 6.94 -1.35 11.29
C PRO A 603 8.08 -2.10 12.03
N ASP A 604 9.34 -1.86 11.66
CA ASP A 604 10.48 -2.43 12.39
C ASP A 604 10.57 -1.88 13.83
N PHE A 605 10.25 -0.60 13.95
CA PHE A 605 10.19 0.19 15.19
C PHE A 605 9.51 1.54 14.92
N VAL A 606 9.34 2.36 15.95
CA VAL A 606 8.74 3.71 15.84
C VAL A 606 9.71 4.81 16.23
N ALA A 607 9.42 6.02 15.76
CA ALA A 607 10.13 7.25 16.13
C ALA A 607 9.15 8.43 16.27
N PRO A 608 9.57 9.55 16.90
CA PRO A 608 8.75 10.74 17.03
C PRO A 608 8.20 11.22 15.67
N GLY A 609 6.89 11.08 15.50
CA GLY A 609 6.20 11.38 14.24
C GLY A 609 5.01 12.32 14.39
N THR A 610 4.71 12.80 15.60
CA THR A 610 3.64 13.79 15.83
C THR A 610 4.20 15.15 16.20
N ASN A 611 3.58 16.21 15.72
CA ASN A 611 3.83 17.60 16.11
C ASN A 611 5.29 18.04 15.91
N ILE A 612 5.96 17.49 14.89
CA ILE A 612 7.39 17.71 14.64
C ILE A 612 7.58 19.06 13.96
N GLU A 613 8.24 19.98 14.66
CA GLU A 613 8.72 21.25 14.11
C GLU A 613 9.91 21.02 13.18
N SER A 614 9.88 21.63 12.00
CA SER A 614 11.01 21.64 11.07
C SER A 614 10.91 22.81 10.09
N THR A 615 11.91 22.91 9.21
CA THR A 615 12.01 23.91 8.15
C THR A 615 10.87 23.81 7.15
N PHE A 616 10.38 24.95 6.68
CA PHE A 616 9.33 25.06 5.66
C PHE A 616 9.82 25.99 4.54
N PRO A 617 9.48 25.78 3.26
CA PRO A 617 9.98 26.63 2.19
C PRO A 617 9.47 28.07 2.30
N ALA A 618 10.38 29.03 2.07
CA ALA A 618 10.01 30.41 1.73
C ALA A 618 10.16 30.67 0.22
N TYR A 619 10.67 29.69 -0.54
CA TYR A 619 10.88 29.70 -1.98
C TYR A 619 11.82 30.83 -2.44
N GLY A 620 12.83 31.18 -1.63
CA GLY A 620 13.70 32.35 -1.85
C GLY A 620 14.51 32.36 -3.14
N LYS A 621 14.66 31.23 -3.83
CA LYS A 621 15.19 31.20 -5.21
C LYS A 621 14.24 31.85 -6.22
N LEU A 622 12.94 31.68 -6.02
CA LEU A 622 11.87 32.04 -6.97
C LEU A 622 11.10 33.30 -6.53
N ILE A 623 11.02 33.55 -5.22
CA ILE A 623 10.35 34.72 -4.62
C ILE A 623 11.40 35.71 -4.14
N LYS A 624 11.55 36.81 -4.88
CA LYS A 624 12.61 37.82 -4.71
C LYS A 624 12.70 38.42 -3.29
N ASP A 625 11.57 38.57 -2.62
CA ASP A 625 11.46 39.21 -1.29
C ASP A 625 11.03 38.18 -0.22
N ALA A 626 11.37 36.89 -0.41
CA ALA A 626 11.09 35.83 0.54
C ALA A 626 11.73 36.09 1.91
N SER A 627 11.00 35.77 2.98
CA SER A 627 11.46 35.94 4.35
C SER A 627 11.54 34.60 5.07
N TYR A 628 12.75 34.23 5.49
CA TYR A 628 12.99 33.06 6.32
C TYR A 628 12.72 33.29 7.82
N LYS A 629 12.13 34.43 8.22
CA LYS A 629 11.81 34.72 9.63
C LYS A 629 10.73 33.77 10.21
N GLU A 630 9.84 33.25 9.37
CA GLU A 630 8.68 32.43 9.80
C GLU A 630 8.60 31.10 9.02
N ALA A 631 9.73 30.66 8.47
CA ALA A 631 9.86 29.52 7.56
C ALA A 631 9.95 28.17 8.30
N TYR A 632 9.05 27.94 9.26
CA TYR A 632 9.01 26.75 10.09
C TYR A 632 7.56 26.32 10.34
N LEU A 633 7.32 25.00 10.39
CA LEU A 633 5.98 24.44 10.58
C LEU A 633 6.02 23.12 11.35
N ARG A 634 4.97 22.85 12.12
CA ARG A 634 4.73 21.55 12.77
C ARG A 634 3.92 20.61 11.88
N GLN A 635 4.35 19.36 11.74
CA GLN A 635 3.70 18.34 10.92
C GLN A 635 3.63 16.98 11.63
N ASN A 636 2.78 16.07 11.14
CA ASN A 636 2.62 14.71 11.67
C ASN A 636 2.63 13.70 10.54
N GLY A 637 3.26 12.58 10.80
CA GLY A 637 3.20 11.41 9.96
C GLY A 637 4.33 10.47 10.29
N THR A 638 4.21 9.24 9.81
CA THR A 638 5.40 8.39 9.61
C THR A 638 6.44 9.10 8.74
N SER A 639 6.02 10.00 7.85
CA SER A 639 6.88 10.96 7.12
C SER A 639 7.83 11.80 7.98
N MET A 640 7.46 12.11 9.22
CA MET A 640 8.30 12.87 10.17
C MET A 640 9.04 11.94 11.14
N ALA A 641 8.56 10.71 11.34
CA ALA A 641 9.25 9.67 12.11
C ALA A 641 10.48 9.12 11.35
N SER A 642 10.32 8.81 10.06
CA SER A 642 11.36 8.30 9.16
C SER A 642 12.65 9.15 9.15
N PRO A 643 12.63 10.49 8.97
CA PRO A 643 13.85 11.29 8.97
C PRO A 643 14.58 11.34 10.31
N HIS A 644 13.90 11.17 11.45
CA HIS A 644 14.61 11.00 12.73
C HIS A 644 15.49 9.75 12.68
N VAL A 645 14.95 8.62 12.18
CA VAL A 645 15.69 7.36 12.02
C VAL A 645 16.80 7.47 10.98
N ALA A 646 16.57 8.14 9.85
CA ALA A 646 17.64 8.40 8.86
C ALA A 646 18.79 9.21 9.47
N GLY A 647 18.48 10.20 10.32
CA GLY A 647 19.46 10.89 11.13
C GLY A 647 20.22 9.98 12.10
N LEU A 648 19.51 9.12 12.86
CA LEU A 648 20.16 8.15 13.77
C LEU A 648 21.07 7.17 13.01
N ALA A 649 20.64 6.68 11.85
CA ALA A 649 21.43 5.83 10.98
C ALA A 649 22.72 6.53 10.53
N ALA A 650 22.67 7.83 10.20
CA ALA A 650 23.85 8.61 9.88
C ALA A 650 24.79 8.80 11.09
N LEU A 651 24.26 8.96 12.31
CA LEU A 651 25.07 8.98 13.53
C LEU A 651 25.78 7.64 13.77
N LEU A 652 25.09 6.52 13.58
CA LEU A 652 25.66 5.17 13.70
C LEU A 652 26.69 4.89 12.60
N LYS A 653 26.44 5.33 11.36
CA LYS A 653 27.40 5.19 10.25
C LYS A 653 28.66 6.03 10.43
N GLN A 654 28.59 7.14 11.16
CA GLN A 654 29.77 7.92 11.55
C GLN A 654 30.62 7.17 12.61
N GLU A 655 30.00 6.54 13.61
CA GLU A 655 30.73 5.74 14.63
C GLU A 655 31.26 4.42 14.04
N HIS A 656 30.48 3.79 13.16
CA HIS A 656 30.75 2.48 12.57
C HIS A 656 30.63 2.51 11.03
N PRO A 657 31.64 3.04 10.32
CA PRO A 657 31.62 3.13 8.86
C PRO A 657 31.50 1.79 8.15
N ASP A 658 31.93 0.70 8.79
CA ASP A 658 31.92 -0.68 8.32
C ASP A 658 30.61 -1.44 8.62
N TRP A 659 29.70 -0.88 9.44
CA TRP A 659 28.40 -1.50 9.68
C TRP A 659 27.54 -1.51 8.41
N THR A 660 26.90 -2.66 8.17
CA THR A 660 25.97 -2.86 7.07
C THR A 660 24.60 -2.24 7.38
N PRO A 661 23.72 -2.07 6.38
CA PRO A 661 22.33 -1.68 6.63
C PRO A 661 21.59 -2.61 7.58
N PHE A 662 21.92 -3.91 7.58
CA PHE A 662 21.35 -4.88 8.49
C PHE A 662 21.81 -4.65 9.94
N ASP A 663 23.11 -4.42 10.15
CA ASP A 663 23.65 -4.07 11.48
C ASP A 663 22.94 -2.84 12.07
N ILE A 664 22.79 -1.78 11.27
CA ILE A 664 22.16 -0.51 11.68
C ILE A 664 20.66 -0.70 11.96
N ARG A 665 19.94 -1.47 11.14
CA ARG A 665 18.54 -1.80 11.39
C ARG A 665 18.38 -2.62 12.67
N ALA A 666 19.16 -3.70 12.80
CA ALA A 666 19.05 -4.63 13.89
C ALA A 666 19.44 -3.97 15.21
N ILE A 667 20.49 -3.16 15.28
CA ILE A 667 20.88 -2.51 16.54
C ILE A 667 19.88 -1.43 17.00
N LEU A 668 19.33 -0.63 16.07
CA LEU A 668 18.28 0.34 16.40
C LEU A 668 17.01 -0.34 16.93
N ALA A 669 16.70 -1.54 16.41
CA ALA A 669 15.64 -2.40 16.93
C ALA A 669 16.02 -3.01 18.30
N ASN A 670 17.25 -3.55 18.43
CA ASN A 670 17.71 -4.24 19.63
C ASN A 670 17.71 -3.35 20.87
N THR A 671 17.95 -2.05 20.70
CA THR A 671 17.98 -1.07 21.79
C THR A 671 16.81 -0.08 21.75
N ALA A 672 15.74 -0.41 21.03
CA ALA A 672 14.49 0.33 21.09
C ALA A 672 13.83 0.17 22.47
N LYS A 673 13.07 1.19 22.88
CA LYS A 673 12.29 1.21 24.11
C LYS A 673 10.86 0.77 23.82
N PRO A 674 10.39 -0.39 24.31
CA PRO A 674 8.98 -0.78 24.17
C PRO A 674 8.05 0.26 24.82
N LEU A 675 7.02 0.64 24.07
CA LEU A 675 6.00 1.61 24.44
C LEU A 675 4.76 0.95 25.03
N LYS A 676 3.99 1.74 25.78
CA LYS A 676 2.75 1.31 26.44
C LYS A 676 1.63 2.30 26.18
N ASP A 677 0.40 1.81 26.12
CA ASP A 677 -0.79 2.66 26.04
C ASP A 677 -1.01 3.44 27.35
N GLU A 678 -2.00 4.34 27.35
CA GLU A 678 -2.35 5.16 28.53
C GLU A 678 -2.79 4.33 29.76
N LYS A 679 -3.12 3.05 29.57
CA LYS A 679 -3.51 2.11 30.64
C LYS A 679 -2.30 1.30 31.16
N GLY A 680 -1.13 1.43 30.53
CA GLY A 680 0.09 0.68 30.87
C GLY A 680 0.23 -0.68 30.18
N THR A 681 -0.64 -0.99 29.21
CA THR A 681 -0.61 -2.18 28.34
C THR A 681 0.53 -2.04 27.34
N LEU A 682 1.31 -3.09 27.08
CA LEU A 682 2.35 -3.07 26.04
C LEU A 682 1.68 -2.94 24.66
N TYR A 683 2.21 -2.13 23.74
CA TYR A 683 1.68 -2.13 22.36
C TYR A 683 2.03 -3.44 21.65
N ASP A 684 1.14 -3.94 20.79
CA ASP A 684 1.41 -5.11 19.94
C ASP A 684 2.55 -4.84 18.93
N VAL A 685 3.29 -5.88 18.55
CA VAL A 685 4.44 -5.77 17.61
C VAL A 685 4.05 -5.23 16.24
N TYR A 686 2.83 -5.48 15.76
CA TYR A 686 2.36 -4.90 14.49
C TYR A 686 2.08 -3.40 14.58
N SER A 687 1.97 -2.85 15.80
CA SER A 687 1.79 -1.43 16.06
C SER A 687 3.09 -0.70 16.35
N GLN A 688 3.99 -1.30 17.12
CA GLN A 688 5.22 -0.63 17.57
C GLN A 688 6.53 -1.21 17.03
N GLY A 689 6.50 -2.37 16.36
CA GLY A 689 7.71 -3.14 16.06
C GLY A 689 8.47 -3.48 17.34
N SER A 690 9.74 -3.07 17.39
CA SER A 690 10.61 -3.20 18.58
C SER A 690 10.40 -2.09 19.63
N GLY A 691 9.50 -1.13 19.37
CA GLY A 691 9.27 0.05 20.21
C GLY A 691 9.94 1.31 19.68
N ARG A 692 10.08 2.35 20.51
CA ARG A 692 10.65 3.64 20.10
C ARG A 692 12.17 3.60 20.09
N VAL A 693 12.79 3.92 18.96
CA VAL A 693 14.26 3.98 18.85
C VAL A 693 14.89 4.95 19.86
N ASN A 694 16.09 4.59 20.31
CA ASN A 694 16.99 5.44 21.07
C ASN A 694 18.43 5.08 20.70
N VAL A 695 19.20 6.04 20.19
CA VAL A 695 20.53 5.79 19.64
C VAL A 695 21.62 5.63 20.70
N ILE A 696 21.35 6.02 21.95
CA ILE A 696 22.34 5.99 23.05
C ILE A 696 22.88 4.58 23.24
N ASP A 697 21.98 3.64 23.46
CA ASP A 697 22.33 2.24 23.74
C ASP A 697 22.87 1.56 22.47
N ALA A 698 22.38 1.91 21.27
CA ALA A 698 22.96 1.41 20.01
C ALA A 698 24.44 1.81 19.84
N VAL A 699 24.81 3.06 20.16
CA VAL A 699 26.19 3.58 20.08
C VAL A 699 27.15 2.91 21.07
N TYR A 700 26.64 2.42 22.21
CA TYR A 700 27.46 1.71 23.21
C TYR A 700 27.37 0.18 23.12
N SER A 701 26.66 -0.36 22.13
CA SER A 701 26.48 -1.80 21.97
C SER A 701 27.64 -2.44 21.20
N PRO A 702 28.41 -3.36 21.82
CA PRO A 702 29.54 -4.04 21.19
C PRO A 702 29.11 -5.27 20.36
N ALA A 703 27.81 -5.53 20.25
CA ALA A 703 27.26 -6.65 19.51
C ALA A 703 25.86 -6.34 18.99
N VAL A 704 25.47 -7.01 17.91
CA VAL A 704 24.15 -6.92 17.26
C VAL A 704 23.48 -8.29 17.31
N LEU A 705 22.16 -8.33 17.52
CA LEU A 705 21.33 -9.54 17.57
C LEU A 705 20.36 -9.56 16.38
N GLU A 706 20.47 -10.59 15.55
CA GLU A 706 19.78 -10.69 14.26
C GLU A 706 19.06 -12.04 14.09
N THR A 707 17.94 -12.05 13.37
CA THR A 707 17.43 -13.28 12.73
C THR A 707 18.24 -13.59 11.47
N VAL A 708 18.29 -14.87 11.08
CA VAL A 708 19.01 -15.33 9.89
C VAL A 708 18.02 -16.04 8.97
N GLU A 709 17.47 -15.31 8.00
CA GLU A 709 16.35 -15.77 7.19
C GLU A 709 16.70 -15.87 5.69
N PRO A 710 16.40 -17.01 5.02
CA PRO A 710 16.62 -17.16 3.59
C PRO A 710 15.49 -16.49 2.77
N ILE A 711 15.80 -15.39 2.08
CA ILE A 711 14.95 -14.81 1.03
C ILE A 711 15.38 -15.30 -0.35
N THR A 712 14.46 -15.39 -1.31
CA THR A 712 14.79 -15.85 -2.68
C THR A 712 14.89 -14.67 -3.64
N ILE A 713 16.08 -14.45 -4.19
CA ILE A 713 16.31 -13.63 -5.39
C ILE A 713 16.53 -14.53 -6.61
N LEU A 714 16.82 -13.97 -7.78
CA LEU A 714 17.29 -14.73 -8.95
C LEU A 714 18.78 -14.44 -9.19
N ASP A 715 19.50 -15.39 -9.76
CA ASP A 715 20.88 -15.19 -10.22
C ASP A 715 20.95 -14.80 -11.71
N LYS A 716 22.16 -14.46 -12.16
CA LYS A 716 22.48 -14.11 -13.56
C LYS A 716 22.21 -15.22 -14.59
N GLU A 717 21.92 -16.45 -14.14
CA GLU A 717 21.49 -17.59 -14.96
C GLU A 717 19.99 -17.93 -14.77
N LEU A 718 19.20 -17.03 -14.16
CA LEU A 718 17.76 -17.15 -13.88
C LEU A 718 17.38 -18.31 -12.94
N LYS A 719 18.28 -18.73 -12.06
CA LYS A 719 17.95 -19.70 -11.00
C LYS A 719 17.56 -18.95 -9.73
N LYS A 720 16.62 -19.54 -8.97
CA LYS A 720 16.33 -19.10 -7.60
C LYS A 720 17.59 -19.21 -6.75
N LYS A 721 18.10 -18.08 -6.27
CA LYS A 721 19.28 -17.96 -5.41
C LYS A 721 18.84 -17.39 -4.06
N THR A 722 19.26 -18.04 -2.99
CA THR A 722 18.96 -17.56 -1.64
C THR A 722 19.93 -16.44 -1.25
N VAL A 723 19.39 -15.31 -0.80
CA VAL A 723 20.12 -14.28 -0.04
C VAL A 723 19.68 -14.37 1.42
N THR A 724 20.61 -14.11 2.34
CA THR A 724 20.30 -14.07 3.77
C THR A 724 19.84 -12.67 4.16
N ASN A 725 18.58 -12.55 4.58
CA ASN A 725 18.10 -11.40 5.31
C ASN A 725 18.56 -11.53 6.77
N TYR A 726 19.29 -10.52 7.26
CA TYR A 726 19.64 -10.40 8.67
C TYR A 726 18.64 -9.44 9.33
N GLY A 727 17.64 -10.02 10.01
CA GLY A 727 16.44 -9.32 10.44
C GLY A 727 16.49 -8.82 11.89
N SER A 728 15.72 -7.77 12.14
CA SER A 728 15.46 -7.12 13.44
C SER A 728 14.48 -7.89 14.34
N SER A 729 13.73 -8.84 13.78
CA SER A 729 12.58 -9.50 14.43
C SER A 729 12.30 -10.88 13.80
N ALA A 730 11.55 -11.75 14.48
CA ALA A 730 11.20 -13.09 13.98
C ALA A 730 9.68 -13.31 13.83
N ALA A 731 9.20 -13.53 12.61
CA ALA A 731 7.81 -13.94 12.37
C ALA A 731 7.72 -15.43 11.99
N PHE A 732 6.93 -16.21 12.73
CA PHE A 732 6.72 -17.64 12.49
C PHE A 732 5.54 -17.94 11.55
N GLY A 733 4.72 -16.95 11.20
CA GLY A 733 3.47 -17.13 10.48
C GLY A 733 2.46 -17.96 11.28
N VAL A 734 1.64 -18.72 10.56
CA VAL A 734 0.59 -19.57 11.12
C VAL A 734 1.17 -20.89 11.63
N VAL A 735 0.92 -21.21 12.90
CA VAL A 735 1.37 -22.44 13.57
C VAL A 735 0.18 -23.15 14.20
N ALA A 736 -0.05 -24.41 13.86
CA ALA A 736 -1.17 -25.17 14.40
C ALA A 736 -1.03 -25.43 15.92
N ALA A 737 -2.14 -25.36 16.65
CA ALA A 737 -2.23 -25.83 18.03
C ALA A 737 -1.85 -27.33 18.11
N GLY A 738 -1.00 -27.69 19.07
CA GLY A 738 -0.41 -29.03 19.19
C GLY A 738 0.56 -29.40 18.05
N GLY A 739 0.97 -28.43 17.24
CA GLY A 739 1.86 -28.62 16.10
C GLY A 739 3.28 -29.02 16.47
N ALA A 740 4.05 -29.38 15.44
CA ALA A 740 5.49 -29.59 15.59
C ALA A 740 6.19 -28.26 15.93
N GLU A 741 7.22 -28.33 16.78
CA GLU A 741 8.09 -27.21 17.10
C GLU A 741 8.64 -26.54 15.83
N GLN A 742 8.44 -25.23 15.70
CA GLN A 742 9.08 -24.41 14.68
C GLN A 742 10.34 -23.77 15.26
N SER A 743 11.32 -23.45 14.42
CA SER A 743 12.57 -22.82 14.86
C SER A 743 13.10 -21.83 13.82
N LYS A 744 13.52 -20.66 14.28
CA LYS A 744 14.19 -19.61 13.49
C LYS A 744 15.64 -19.49 13.97
N THR A 745 16.58 -19.46 13.03
CA THR A 745 17.99 -19.24 13.34
C THR A 745 18.20 -17.80 13.75
N LEU A 746 18.91 -17.60 14.85
CA LEU A 746 19.36 -16.30 15.35
C LEU A 746 20.88 -16.25 15.32
N GLN A 747 21.45 -15.05 15.28
CA GLN A 747 22.87 -14.85 15.51
C GLN A 747 23.13 -13.62 16.37
N ILE A 748 24.20 -13.69 17.17
CA ILE A 748 24.81 -12.52 17.78
C ILE A 748 26.17 -12.28 17.13
N LYS A 749 26.39 -11.05 16.63
CA LYS A 749 27.62 -10.59 15.97
C LYS A 749 28.33 -9.62 16.91
N ASN A 750 29.47 -10.02 17.49
CA ASN A 750 30.28 -9.16 18.34
C ASN A 750 31.24 -8.34 17.47
N THR A 751 31.07 -7.03 17.46
CA THR A 751 31.83 -6.06 16.66
C THR A 751 33.06 -5.54 17.40
N SER A 752 33.13 -5.73 18.73
CA SER A 752 34.31 -5.38 19.53
C SER A 752 35.48 -6.35 19.35
N THR A 753 36.68 -5.96 19.80
CA THR A 753 37.87 -6.83 19.78
C THR A 753 37.94 -7.84 20.92
N THR A 754 37.05 -7.74 21.92
CA THR A 754 37.06 -8.57 23.12
C THR A 754 35.95 -9.59 23.13
N SER A 755 36.18 -10.79 23.66
CA SER A 755 35.12 -11.76 23.88
C SER A 755 34.13 -11.28 24.95
N ILE A 756 32.83 -11.42 24.69
CA ILE A 756 31.74 -11.01 25.59
C ILE A 756 30.84 -12.22 25.85
N GLN A 757 30.44 -12.40 27.10
CA GLN A 757 29.47 -13.42 27.49
C GLN A 757 28.13 -12.75 27.78
N TYR A 758 27.13 -13.10 26.98
CA TYR A 758 25.73 -12.70 27.18
C TYR A 758 24.97 -13.79 27.92
N GLN A 759 24.02 -13.39 28.76
CA GLN A 759 22.96 -14.24 29.27
C GLN A 759 21.74 -14.06 28.35
N ALA A 760 21.30 -15.14 27.71
CA ALA A 760 20.17 -15.13 26.80
C ALA A 760 18.91 -15.73 27.45
N THR A 761 17.80 -15.03 27.33
CA THR A 761 16.48 -15.45 27.80
C THR A 761 15.42 -15.24 26.72
N VAL A 762 14.26 -15.88 26.89
CA VAL A 762 13.08 -15.67 26.06
C VAL A 762 11.88 -15.43 26.96
N HIS A 763 11.06 -14.45 26.61
CA HIS A 763 9.90 -14.02 27.38
C HIS A 763 8.68 -13.95 26.46
N MET A 764 7.54 -14.47 26.90
CA MET A 764 6.26 -14.23 26.23
C MET A 764 5.57 -13.01 26.85
N ASN A 765 4.87 -12.22 26.06
CA ASN A 765 4.18 -11.01 26.51
C ASN A 765 2.71 -11.34 26.87
N PRO A 766 2.34 -11.40 28.16
CA PRO A 766 1.03 -11.91 28.60
C PRO A 766 -0.13 -10.90 28.43
N SER A 767 0.17 -9.68 27.98
CA SER A 767 -0.83 -8.64 27.74
C SER A 767 -0.24 -7.58 26.80
N VAL A 768 -0.83 -7.50 25.61
CA VAL A 768 -0.56 -6.51 24.57
C VAL A 768 -1.85 -5.78 24.16
N THR A 769 -1.73 -4.67 23.44
CA THR A 769 -2.88 -4.01 22.80
C THR A 769 -3.44 -4.86 21.65
N SER A 770 -4.60 -4.45 21.16
CA SER A 770 -5.20 -4.93 19.92
C SER A 770 -5.92 -3.75 19.25
N ASP A 771 -6.65 -3.99 18.16
CA ASP A 771 -7.49 -2.97 17.52
C ASP A 771 -8.41 -2.27 18.56
N PRO A 772 -8.29 -0.96 18.80
CA PRO A 772 -9.08 -0.24 19.79
C PRO A 772 -10.56 -0.15 19.39
N TYR A 773 -10.90 -0.34 18.11
CA TYR A 773 -12.25 -0.39 17.57
C TYR A 773 -12.82 -1.82 17.61
N GLN A 774 -11.96 -2.85 17.59
CA GLN A 774 -12.35 -4.27 17.73
C GLN A 774 -11.44 -5.01 18.73
N PRO A 775 -11.52 -4.72 20.06
CA PRO A 775 -10.54 -5.24 21.01
C PRO A 775 -10.60 -6.76 21.19
N VAL A 776 -9.48 -7.42 20.92
CA VAL A 776 -9.22 -8.84 21.20
C VAL A 776 -8.33 -8.96 22.43
N ALA A 777 -8.64 -9.90 23.32
CA ALA A 777 -7.80 -10.19 24.48
C ALA A 777 -6.57 -11.01 24.09
N THR A 778 -5.39 -10.67 24.63
CA THR A 778 -4.18 -11.50 24.46
C THR A 778 -4.43 -12.92 24.96
N PRO A 779 -4.15 -13.97 24.16
CA PRO A 779 -4.26 -15.36 24.59
C PRO A 779 -3.36 -15.70 25.79
N ASP A 780 -3.69 -16.77 26.53
CA ASP A 780 -2.83 -17.26 27.61
C ASP A 780 -1.53 -17.85 27.04
N VAL A 781 -0.46 -17.07 27.15
CA VAL A 781 0.87 -17.39 26.63
C VAL A 781 1.53 -18.60 27.28
N SER A 782 1.01 -19.12 28.40
CA SER A 782 1.53 -20.34 29.02
C SER A 782 1.36 -21.59 28.14
N HIS A 783 0.46 -21.53 27.16
CA HIS A 783 0.28 -22.56 26.13
C HIS A 783 1.35 -22.57 25.02
N ILE A 784 2.31 -21.63 25.04
CA ILE A 784 3.41 -21.57 24.06
C ILE A 784 4.74 -21.92 24.73
N ALA A 785 5.33 -23.05 24.34
CA ALA A 785 6.66 -23.45 24.79
C ALA A 785 7.77 -22.78 23.97
N ALA A 786 8.00 -21.49 24.20
CA ALA A 786 9.13 -20.73 23.65
C ALA A 786 10.46 -21.07 24.34
N ARG A 787 11.53 -21.32 23.58
CA ARG A 787 12.84 -21.76 24.10
C ARG A 787 14.00 -21.42 23.17
N LEU A 788 15.18 -21.17 23.76
CA LEU A 788 16.42 -20.96 23.02
C LEU A 788 17.21 -22.27 22.87
N LYS A 789 17.76 -22.51 21.68
CA LYS A 789 18.60 -23.65 21.33
C LYS A 789 19.99 -23.20 20.92
N GLY A 790 21.01 -24.01 21.17
CA GLY A 790 22.41 -23.68 20.82
C GLY A 790 23.11 -22.74 21.81
N VAL A 791 22.41 -22.36 22.88
CA VAL A 791 22.97 -21.68 24.07
C VAL A 791 23.54 -22.70 25.06
N ASN A 792 24.36 -22.25 26.01
CA ASN A 792 24.87 -23.11 27.08
C ASN A 792 23.74 -23.58 28.02
N PRO A 793 23.93 -24.63 28.84
CA PRO A 793 22.89 -25.11 29.77
C PRO A 793 22.45 -24.10 30.85
N ASP A 794 23.27 -23.07 31.12
CA ASP A 794 22.94 -21.93 31.99
C ASP A 794 22.27 -20.77 31.23
N GLY A 795 22.00 -20.91 29.93
CA GLY A 795 21.48 -19.88 29.04
C GLY A 795 22.52 -18.90 28.53
N SER A 796 23.81 -19.07 28.86
CA SER A 796 24.84 -18.13 28.42
C SER A 796 25.32 -18.38 26.98
N ILE A 797 25.82 -17.32 26.34
CA ILE A 797 26.43 -17.33 25.00
C ILE A 797 27.75 -16.57 25.09
N LEU A 798 28.87 -17.26 24.90
CA LEU A 798 30.18 -16.63 24.72
C LEU A 798 30.40 -16.32 23.24
N VAL A 799 30.63 -15.05 22.92
CA VAL A 799 30.89 -14.55 21.56
C VAL A 799 32.28 -13.93 21.54
N ASN A 800 33.19 -14.47 20.74
CA ASN A 800 34.54 -13.93 20.65
C ASN A 800 34.54 -12.55 19.95
N GLY A 801 35.56 -11.73 20.21
CA GLY A 801 35.72 -10.47 19.50
C GLY A 801 35.78 -10.66 17.98
N GLN A 802 35.17 -9.75 17.23
CA GLN A 802 35.05 -9.77 15.76
C GLN A 802 34.53 -11.13 15.23
N SER A 803 33.53 -11.69 15.89
CA SER A 803 32.96 -13.00 15.51
C SER A 803 31.46 -13.08 15.70
N THR A 804 30.84 -13.99 14.96
CA THR A 804 29.40 -14.27 15.01
C THR A 804 29.15 -15.63 15.64
N LYS A 805 28.13 -15.72 16.49
CA LYS A 805 27.67 -16.96 17.12
C LYS A 805 26.19 -17.20 16.82
N SER A 806 25.90 -18.26 16.07
CA SER A 806 24.53 -18.68 15.78
C SER A 806 23.92 -19.48 16.94
N PHE A 807 22.62 -19.30 17.13
CA PHE A 807 21.74 -20.04 18.03
C PHE A 807 20.34 -20.09 17.37
N ALA A 808 19.29 -20.52 18.07
CA ALA A 808 17.94 -20.48 17.50
C ALA A 808 16.87 -20.20 18.55
N LEU A 809 15.83 -19.47 18.14
CA LEU A 809 14.56 -19.37 18.85
C LEU A 809 13.63 -20.46 18.33
N ALA A 810 13.03 -21.23 19.24
CA ALA A 810 12.04 -22.24 18.92
C ALA A 810 10.74 -22.00 19.67
N VAL A 811 9.61 -22.17 18.97
CA VAL A 811 8.26 -22.02 19.52
C VAL A 811 7.45 -23.28 19.24
N GLN A 812 6.58 -23.65 20.18
CA GLN A 812 5.69 -24.79 20.04
C GLN A 812 4.40 -24.55 20.83
N PRO A 813 3.27 -24.30 20.16
CA PRO A 813 1.96 -24.30 20.79
C PRO A 813 1.60 -25.69 21.30
N ASP A 814 1.06 -25.79 22.51
CA ASP A 814 0.41 -27.02 22.96
C ASP A 814 -0.97 -27.22 22.29
N ALA A 815 -1.59 -28.38 22.51
CA ALA A 815 -2.87 -28.73 21.88
C ALA A 815 -4.10 -27.98 22.45
N THR A 816 -3.90 -27.15 23.48
CA THR A 816 -4.91 -26.30 24.13
C THR A 816 -4.72 -24.81 23.83
N ALA A 817 -3.63 -24.42 23.16
CA ALA A 817 -3.43 -23.08 22.62
C ALA A 817 -4.62 -22.65 21.75
N VAL A 818 -5.22 -21.51 22.07
CA VAL A 818 -6.37 -20.96 21.33
C VAL A 818 -5.90 -20.19 20.11
N THR A 819 -6.79 -20.01 19.12
CA THR A 819 -6.49 -19.21 17.93
C THR A 819 -6.20 -17.75 18.30
N GLY A 820 -5.16 -17.16 17.71
CA GLY A 820 -4.78 -15.77 17.93
C GLY A 820 -3.28 -15.54 17.84
N ASP A 821 -2.87 -14.27 17.90
CA ASP A 821 -1.46 -13.87 17.91
C ASP A 821 -0.84 -14.02 19.30
N TYR A 822 0.39 -14.55 19.32
CA TYR A 822 1.20 -14.70 20.51
C TYR A 822 2.55 -14.02 20.27
N GLU A 823 2.92 -13.13 21.17
CA GLU A 823 4.08 -12.24 21.04
C GLU A 823 5.08 -12.45 22.16
N GLY A 824 6.35 -12.16 21.90
CA GLY A 824 7.41 -12.26 22.89
C GLY A 824 8.72 -11.65 22.44
N ASP A 825 9.72 -11.73 23.31
CA ASP A 825 11.03 -11.12 23.14
C ASP A 825 12.14 -12.13 23.46
N VAL A 826 13.17 -12.17 22.61
CA VAL A 826 14.48 -12.74 22.96
C VAL A 826 15.33 -11.61 23.54
N VAL A 827 15.89 -11.83 24.73
CA VAL A 827 16.59 -10.79 25.50
C VAL A 827 17.99 -11.27 25.86
N LEU A 828 19.00 -10.51 25.46
CA LEU A 828 20.41 -10.78 25.69
C LEU A 828 21.01 -9.68 26.58
N THR A 829 21.46 -10.05 27.78
CA THR A 829 22.06 -9.13 28.75
C THR A 829 23.55 -9.45 28.95
N ALA A 830 24.39 -8.44 29.09
CA ALA A 830 25.80 -8.59 29.48
C ALA A 830 26.20 -7.50 30.47
N ASN A 831 27.01 -7.83 31.48
CA ASN A 831 27.37 -6.88 32.52
C ASN A 831 28.22 -5.73 31.96
N GLY A 832 27.77 -4.49 32.15
CA GLY A 832 28.43 -3.29 31.65
C GLY A 832 28.11 -2.91 30.19
N TYR A 833 27.21 -3.63 29.53
CA TYR A 833 26.77 -3.35 28.16
C TYR A 833 25.25 -3.21 28.07
N PRO A 834 24.73 -2.53 27.03
CA PRO A 834 23.29 -2.46 26.77
C PRO A 834 22.65 -3.84 26.58
N THR A 835 21.37 -3.94 26.93
CA THR A 835 20.55 -5.12 26.65
C THR A 835 20.14 -5.12 25.18
N LEU A 836 20.22 -6.28 24.54
CA LEU A 836 19.74 -6.48 23.17
C LEU A 836 18.40 -7.23 23.20
N HIS A 837 17.39 -6.68 22.53
CA HIS A 837 16.06 -7.26 22.38
C HIS A 837 15.83 -7.74 20.94
N LEU A 838 14.99 -8.75 20.74
CA LEU A 838 14.52 -9.17 19.41
C LEU A 838 13.07 -9.67 19.56
N PRO A 839 12.08 -8.89 19.09
CA PRO A 839 10.68 -9.29 19.19
C PRO A 839 10.34 -10.40 18.21
N PHE A 840 9.38 -11.24 18.58
CA PHE A 840 8.87 -12.30 17.73
C PHE A 840 7.35 -12.48 17.86
N VAL A 841 6.75 -13.03 16.81
CA VAL A 841 5.32 -13.32 16.73
C VAL A 841 5.06 -14.68 16.09
N LEU A 842 4.03 -15.37 16.57
CA LEU A 842 3.38 -16.49 15.88
C LEU A 842 1.87 -16.31 15.95
N HIS A 843 1.18 -16.66 14.87
CA HIS A 843 -0.27 -16.79 14.88
C HIS A 843 -0.63 -18.25 15.14
N VAL A 844 -1.26 -18.57 16.26
CA VAL A 844 -1.79 -19.92 16.47
C VAL A 844 -3.08 -20.07 15.67
N GLY A 845 -3.14 -21.06 14.79
CA GLY A 845 -4.29 -21.28 13.92
C GLY A 845 -4.01 -22.31 12.82
N THR A 846 -4.99 -22.52 11.95
CA THR A 846 -4.84 -23.35 10.73
C THR A 846 -4.84 -22.54 9.44
N ASN A 847 -5.26 -21.27 9.52
CA ASN A 847 -5.45 -20.34 8.41
C ASN A 847 -4.73 -19.04 8.76
N LEU A 848 -4.48 -18.17 7.78
CA LEU A 848 -4.11 -16.78 8.09
C LEU A 848 -5.29 -16.07 8.79
N PRO A 849 -5.03 -15.12 9.71
CA PRO A 849 -6.09 -14.30 10.29
C PRO A 849 -6.82 -13.50 9.20
N ASP A 850 -8.08 -13.17 9.46
CA ASP A 850 -8.87 -12.32 8.55
C ASP A 850 -8.21 -10.94 8.41
N ALA A 851 -7.86 -10.57 7.19
CA ALA A 851 -7.30 -9.27 6.88
C ALA A 851 -8.34 -8.13 6.88
N GLY A 852 -9.63 -8.45 7.08
CA GLY A 852 -10.73 -7.48 6.98
C GLY A 852 -11.03 -7.07 5.54
N LEU A 853 -10.56 -7.85 4.56
CA LEU A 853 -10.68 -7.59 3.13
C LEU A 853 -11.81 -8.37 2.46
N GLY A 854 -12.51 -9.23 3.20
CA GLY A 854 -13.57 -10.12 2.72
C GLY A 854 -13.10 -11.31 1.87
N LEU A 855 -12.02 -11.13 1.12
CA LEU A 855 -11.30 -12.15 0.37
C LEU A 855 -9.80 -12.10 0.67
N GLN A 856 -9.21 -13.28 0.85
CA GLN A 856 -7.76 -13.44 0.98
C GLN A 856 -7.28 -14.77 0.38
N GLU A 857 -5.97 -14.98 0.37
CA GLU A 857 -5.34 -16.27 0.04
C GLU A 857 -5.70 -16.82 -1.36
N VAL A 858 -5.86 -15.93 -2.34
CA VAL A 858 -6.13 -16.31 -3.73
C VAL A 858 -4.92 -17.05 -4.33
N THR A 859 -5.13 -18.29 -4.71
CA THR A 859 -4.12 -19.24 -5.21
C THR A 859 -4.55 -19.83 -6.56
N LEU A 860 -3.57 -20.20 -7.37
CA LEU A 860 -3.78 -20.91 -8.64
C LEU A 860 -2.94 -22.19 -8.64
N SER A 861 -3.48 -23.31 -9.12
CA SER A 861 -2.72 -24.58 -9.22
C SER A 861 -1.58 -24.52 -10.26
N ASP A 862 -1.74 -23.73 -11.32
CA ASP A 862 -0.68 -23.19 -12.18
C ASP A 862 -1.12 -21.83 -12.74
N ARG A 863 -0.19 -21.01 -13.21
CA ARG A 863 -0.48 -19.72 -13.89
C ARG A 863 -0.51 -19.84 -15.41
N ASP A 864 -0.36 -21.04 -15.98
CA ASP A 864 -0.23 -21.26 -17.43
C ASP A 864 -1.12 -22.42 -17.92
N ILE A 865 -2.28 -22.07 -18.48
CA ILE A 865 -3.17 -22.99 -19.20
C ILE A 865 -2.54 -23.29 -20.56
N ARG A 866 -2.16 -24.55 -20.80
CA ARG A 866 -1.49 -24.98 -22.05
C ARG A 866 -2.43 -25.85 -22.84
N LEU A 867 -2.86 -25.37 -24.01
CA LEU A 867 -3.75 -26.08 -24.94
C LEU A 867 -3.00 -27.17 -25.74
N ASP A 868 -2.20 -27.98 -25.04
CA ASP A 868 -1.32 -29.02 -25.61
C ASP A 868 -1.80 -30.46 -25.30
N GLY A 869 -2.87 -30.62 -24.52
CA GLY A 869 -3.45 -31.88 -24.07
C GLY A 869 -2.87 -32.42 -22.76
N LYS A 870 -2.14 -31.61 -21.99
CA LYS A 870 -1.56 -32.01 -20.69
C LYS A 870 -1.91 -31.10 -19.51
N GLN A 871 -2.16 -29.82 -19.77
CA GLN A 871 -2.44 -28.82 -18.73
C GLN A 871 -3.44 -27.80 -19.26
N ASP A 872 -4.53 -28.35 -19.79
CA ASP A 872 -5.58 -27.62 -20.50
C ASP A 872 -6.50 -26.82 -19.56
N SER A 873 -6.39 -27.01 -18.24
CA SER A 873 -7.13 -26.32 -17.18
C SER A 873 -6.23 -26.02 -15.96
N ILE A 874 -6.71 -25.15 -15.07
CA ILE A 874 -6.15 -24.80 -13.76
C ILE A 874 -7.26 -24.77 -12.71
N ASP A 875 -6.89 -24.74 -11.44
CA ASP A 875 -7.81 -24.55 -10.32
C ASP A 875 -7.50 -23.23 -9.62
N ILE A 876 -8.53 -22.53 -9.13
CA ILE A 876 -8.42 -21.25 -8.41
C ILE A 876 -9.03 -21.39 -7.02
N GLY A 877 -8.17 -21.39 -6.01
CA GLY A 877 -8.54 -21.48 -4.60
C GLY A 877 -8.51 -20.12 -3.91
N PHE A 878 -9.37 -19.90 -2.92
CA PHE A 878 -9.39 -18.68 -2.12
C PHE A 878 -10.02 -18.92 -0.74
N HIS A 879 -9.75 -18.01 0.19
CA HIS A 879 -10.40 -17.98 1.49
C HIS A 879 -11.41 -16.83 1.51
N LEU A 880 -12.69 -17.17 1.63
CA LEU A 880 -13.76 -16.22 1.90
C LEU A 880 -13.79 -15.92 3.40
N THR A 881 -13.62 -14.66 3.78
CA THR A 881 -13.85 -14.19 5.15
C THR A 881 -15.13 -13.37 5.27
N ALA A 882 -15.59 -12.74 4.18
CA ALA A 882 -16.84 -11.99 4.12
C ALA A 882 -18.07 -12.84 4.54
N THR A 883 -18.91 -12.27 5.40
CA THR A 883 -20.11 -12.92 5.97
C THR A 883 -21.42 -12.44 5.33
N ASP A 884 -21.35 -11.44 4.44
CA ASP A 884 -22.46 -10.71 3.83
C ASP A 884 -22.78 -11.17 2.39
N SER A 885 -21.90 -11.98 1.77
CA SER A 885 -21.93 -12.26 0.34
C SER A 885 -22.76 -13.50 -0.02
N ASN A 886 -23.48 -13.46 -1.14
CA ASN A 886 -24.28 -14.58 -1.68
C ASN A 886 -24.08 -14.85 -3.19
N VAL A 887 -23.21 -14.07 -3.84
CA VAL A 887 -22.64 -14.36 -5.17
C VAL A 887 -21.11 -14.43 -5.10
N MET A 888 -20.54 -15.41 -5.80
CA MET A 888 -19.11 -15.50 -6.13
C MET A 888 -18.95 -15.48 -7.64
N GLU A 889 -18.04 -14.67 -8.16
CA GLU A 889 -17.86 -14.50 -9.59
C GLU A 889 -16.37 -14.47 -9.96
N LEU A 890 -15.98 -15.27 -10.96
CA LEU A 890 -14.67 -15.22 -11.62
C LEU A 890 -14.79 -14.48 -12.94
N ASN A 891 -14.57 -13.18 -12.91
CA ASN A 891 -14.54 -12.35 -14.11
C ASN A 891 -13.16 -12.38 -14.74
N VAL A 892 -13.13 -12.69 -16.04
CA VAL A 892 -11.92 -12.48 -16.83
C VAL A 892 -12.03 -11.16 -17.53
N TYR A 893 -11.08 -10.31 -17.21
CA TYR A 893 -10.72 -9.20 -18.05
C TYR A 893 -9.55 -9.69 -18.90
N ASP A 894 -9.58 -9.38 -20.19
CA ASP A 894 -8.27 -9.16 -20.79
C ASP A 894 -7.66 -8.00 -20.07
N MET A 895 -6.35 -7.92 -20.14
CA MET A 895 -5.66 -7.04 -19.23
C MET A 895 -6.06 -5.55 -19.44
N ASN A 896 -6.66 -5.12 -20.56
CA ASN A 896 -7.27 -3.77 -20.66
C ASN A 896 -8.58 -3.53 -19.90
N ASP A 897 -8.85 -4.31 -18.85
CA ASP A 897 -10.04 -4.13 -18.01
C ASP A 897 -11.33 -4.17 -18.83
N VAL A 898 -11.26 -4.76 -20.03
CA VAL A 898 -12.39 -5.07 -20.88
C VAL A 898 -12.80 -6.48 -20.53
N ALA A 899 -13.92 -6.59 -19.83
CA ALA A 899 -14.55 -7.86 -19.50
C ALA A 899 -14.64 -8.72 -20.75
N GLN A 900 -14.02 -9.90 -20.71
CA GLN A 900 -14.09 -10.88 -21.79
C GLN A 900 -15.21 -11.86 -21.61
N GLY A 901 -15.69 -11.98 -20.38
CA GLY A 901 -16.72 -12.89 -19.93
C GLY A 901 -16.37 -13.42 -18.55
N THR A 902 -17.29 -14.19 -18.00
CA THR A 902 -17.17 -14.81 -16.68
C THR A 902 -16.74 -16.27 -16.88
N LEU A 903 -15.65 -16.71 -16.24
CA LEU A 903 -15.21 -18.11 -16.29
C LEU A 903 -16.17 -19.00 -15.52
N ALA A 904 -16.55 -18.55 -14.33
CA ALA A 904 -17.45 -19.26 -13.43
C ALA A 904 -18.20 -18.26 -12.55
N GLN A 905 -19.44 -18.59 -12.23
CA GLN A 905 -20.27 -17.83 -11.30
C GLN A 905 -20.97 -18.85 -10.39
N VAL A 906 -21.03 -18.57 -9.09
CA VAL A 906 -21.81 -19.34 -8.12
C VAL A 906 -22.78 -18.37 -7.45
N VAL A 907 -24.07 -18.59 -7.69
CA VAL A 907 -25.16 -17.92 -7.00
C VAL A 907 -25.85 -18.96 -6.13
N GLN A 908 -26.11 -18.64 -4.86
CA GLN A 908 -26.83 -19.54 -3.98
C GLN A 908 -28.28 -19.77 -4.47
N PRO A 909 -28.88 -20.95 -4.27
CA PRO A 909 -30.27 -21.19 -4.67
C PRO A 909 -31.23 -20.24 -3.93
N VAL A 910 -32.15 -19.62 -4.66
CA VAL A 910 -33.18 -18.76 -4.05
C VAL A 910 -34.10 -19.57 -3.13
N THR A 911 -34.38 -19.01 -1.96
CA THR A 911 -35.32 -19.53 -0.96
C THR A 911 -36.47 -18.53 -0.74
N ASP A 912 -37.50 -18.92 0.01
CA ASP A 912 -38.60 -18.01 0.41
C ASP A 912 -38.10 -16.78 1.21
N GLU A 913 -36.88 -16.85 1.77
CA GLU A 913 -36.21 -15.80 2.54
C GLU A 913 -35.21 -14.99 1.68
N GLY A 914 -35.01 -15.36 0.41
CA GLY A 914 -34.03 -14.74 -0.51
C GLY A 914 -32.86 -15.66 -0.86
N TYR A 915 -31.76 -15.06 -1.34
CA TYR A 915 -30.50 -15.76 -1.62
C TYR A 915 -29.71 -15.95 -0.31
N PRO A 916 -29.51 -17.18 0.20
CA PRO A 916 -28.79 -17.39 1.44
C PRO A 916 -27.31 -17.04 1.27
N LEU A 917 -26.67 -16.61 2.37
CA LEU A 917 -25.28 -16.16 2.35
C LEU A 917 -24.31 -17.36 2.29
N PHE A 918 -23.14 -17.15 1.68
CA PHE A 918 -22.02 -18.07 1.81
C PHE A 918 -21.53 -18.11 3.26
N LYS A 919 -20.91 -19.22 3.64
CA LYS A 919 -20.23 -19.34 4.94
C LYS A 919 -18.76 -19.04 4.73
N PRO A 920 -18.09 -18.27 5.60
CA PRO A 920 -16.64 -18.13 5.55
C PRO A 920 -15.92 -19.49 5.51
N GLY A 921 -14.83 -19.57 4.75
CA GLY A 921 -14.07 -20.80 4.53
C GLY A 921 -13.35 -20.82 3.18
N TYR A 922 -12.67 -21.93 2.90
CA TYR A 922 -11.97 -22.11 1.62
C TYR A 922 -12.93 -22.59 0.53
N TYR A 923 -12.83 -21.95 -0.62
CA TYR A 923 -13.57 -22.27 -1.84
C TYR A 923 -12.57 -22.51 -2.98
N ASN A 924 -12.97 -23.32 -3.95
CA ASN A 924 -12.15 -23.63 -5.12
C ASN A 924 -13.01 -23.68 -6.37
N PHE A 925 -12.55 -23.04 -7.44
CA PHE A 925 -13.05 -23.25 -8.79
C PHE A 925 -12.14 -24.26 -9.49
N ASN A 926 -12.68 -25.45 -9.78
CA ASN A 926 -11.94 -26.54 -10.45
C ASN A 926 -12.01 -26.39 -11.97
N ASP A 927 -11.04 -26.96 -12.68
CA ASP A 927 -11.07 -27.17 -14.14
C ASP A 927 -11.34 -25.90 -14.98
N ILE A 928 -10.86 -24.77 -14.47
CA ILE A 928 -10.95 -23.47 -15.13
C ILE A 928 -9.99 -23.43 -16.31
N ASP A 929 -10.54 -23.19 -17.50
CA ASP A 929 -9.85 -23.35 -18.78
C ASP A 929 -9.85 -22.03 -19.59
N ASN A 930 -9.54 -22.07 -20.89
CA ASN A 930 -9.53 -20.87 -21.72
C ASN A 930 -10.91 -20.37 -22.19
N VAL A 931 -12.05 -20.91 -21.74
CA VAL A 931 -13.38 -20.52 -22.23
C VAL A 931 -14.19 -19.74 -21.19
N VAL A 932 -14.72 -18.59 -21.62
CA VAL A 932 -15.58 -17.71 -20.82
C VAL A 932 -17.02 -17.70 -21.32
N MET A 933 -17.96 -17.46 -20.40
CA MET A 933 -19.35 -17.14 -20.70
C MET A 933 -19.49 -15.67 -21.08
N VAL A 934 -20.14 -15.39 -22.21
CA VAL A 934 -20.42 -14.03 -22.68
C VAL A 934 -21.91 -13.89 -22.96
N SER A 935 -22.54 -12.95 -22.27
CA SER A 935 -23.96 -12.61 -22.46
C SER A 935 -24.09 -11.40 -23.40
N ASP A 936 -24.89 -11.55 -24.46
CA ASP A 936 -25.27 -10.46 -25.36
C ASP A 936 -26.79 -10.41 -25.57
N ASN A 937 -27.27 -9.52 -26.45
CA ASN A 937 -28.70 -9.32 -26.73
C ASN A 937 -29.42 -10.56 -27.32
N ASN A 938 -28.70 -11.62 -27.69
CA ASN A 938 -29.21 -12.88 -28.22
C ASN A 938 -29.09 -14.05 -27.22
N GLY A 939 -28.54 -13.84 -26.03
CA GLY A 939 -28.39 -14.84 -24.96
C GLY A 939 -26.95 -15.03 -24.49
N THR A 940 -26.70 -16.10 -23.73
CA THR A 940 -25.36 -16.47 -23.25
C THR A 940 -24.69 -17.45 -24.20
N SER A 941 -23.42 -17.20 -24.52
CA SER A 941 -22.60 -18.02 -25.40
C SER A 941 -21.23 -18.32 -24.78
N LEU A 942 -20.60 -19.40 -25.23
CA LEU A 942 -19.23 -19.75 -24.84
C LEU A 942 -18.24 -19.18 -25.85
N LYS A 943 -17.13 -18.62 -25.36
CA LYS A 943 -16.08 -18.00 -26.17
C LYS A 943 -14.70 -18.46 -25.70
N ALA A 944 -13.95 -19.09 -26.59
CA ALA A 944 -12.53 -19.36 -26.37
C ALA A 944 -11.71 -18.06 -26.35
N LEU A 945 -10.98 -17.84 -25.27
CA LEU A 945 -9.96 -16.83 -25.16
C LEU A 945 -8.72 -17.25 -25.99
N PRO A 946 -8.14 -16.36 -26.82
CA PRO A 946 -6.90 -16.63 -27.53
C PRO A 946 -5.71 -16.69 -26.56
N PRO A 947 -4.56 -17.29 -26.96
CA PRO A 947 -3.34 -17.23 -26.17
C PRO A 947 -2.93 -15.79 -25.84
N GLY A 948 -2.50 -15.58 -24.60
CA GLY A 948 -2.27 -14.25 -24.01
C GLY A 948 -2.27 -14.32 -22.48
N GLN A 949 -2.06 -13.17 -21.82
CA GLN A 949 -2.25 -13.02 -20.38
C GLN A 949 -3.59 -12.33 -20.09
N TYR A 950 -4.18 -12.71 -18.96
CA TYR A 950 -5.52 -12.34 -18.55
C TYR A 950 -5.55 -12.02 -17.05
N LYS A 951 -6.33 -10.99 -16.71
CA LYS A 951 -6.67 -10.68 -15.32
C LYS A 951 -7.82 -11.56 -14.90
N LEU A 952 -7.70 -12.11 -13.71
CA LEU A 952 -8.78 -12.78 -13.03
C LEU A 952 -9.18 -11.92 -11.85
N GLU A 953 -10.40 -11.40 -11.89
CA GLU A 953 -11.07 -10.85 -10.71
C GLU A 953 -11.90 -11.97 -10.10
N LEU A 954 -11.65 -12.26 -8.84
CA LEU A 954 -12.61 -12.91 -7.97
C LEU A 954 -13.37 -11.81 -7.24
N ALA A 955 -14.67 -11.70 -7.48
CA ALA A 955 -15.54 -10.81 -6.74
C ALA A 955 -16.52 -11.64 -5.91
N VAL A 956 -16.74 -11.22 -4.66
CA VAL A 956 -17.86 -11.71 -3.85
C VAL A 956 -18.69 -10.53 -3.37
N TYR A 957 -20.01 -10.69 -3.40
CA TYR A 957 -20.93 -9.61 -3.09
C TYR A 957 -22.32 -10.12 -2.69
N HIS A 958 -23.10 -9.23 -2.07
CA HIS A 958 -24.50 -9.44 -1.75
C HIS A 958 -25.41 -8.96 -2.89
N VAL A 959 -26.35 -9.82 -3.29
CA VAL A 959 -27.47 -9.51 -4.19
C VAL A 959 -28.77 -9.73 -3.44
N ASN A 960 -29.67 -8.74 -3.49
CA ASN A 960 -30.98 -8.82 -2.84
C ASN A 960 -31.97 -9.72 -3.63
N PRO A 961 -33.15 -10.08 -3.07
CA PRO A 961 -34.13 -10.91 -3.77
C PRO A 961 -34.69 -10.32 -5.08
N GLN A 962 -34.39 -9.05 -5.39
CA GLN A 962 -34.76 -8.38 -6.64
C GLN A 962 -33.62 -8.37 -7.69
N GLY A 963 -32.48 -8.99 -7.40
CA GLY A 963 -31.34 -9.08 -8.32
C GLY A 963 -30.43 -7.84 -8.33
N VAL A 964 -30.47 -7.00 -7.30
CA VAL A 964 -29.64 -5.79 -7.19
C VAL A 964 -28.49 -6.02 -6.21
N THR A 965 -27.25 -5.73 -6.65
CA THR A 965 -26.03 -5.76 -5.84
C THR A 965 -26.00 -4.62 -4.80
N ASP A 966 -25.56 -4.91 -3.58
CA ASP A 966 -25.20 -3.88 -2.59
C ASP A 966 -23.75 -3.43 -2.79
N PRO A 967 -23.48 -2.16 -3.17
CA PRO A 967 -22.12 -1.69 -3.44
C PRO A 967 -21.21 -1.68 -2.21
N ASN A 968 -21.75 -1.74 -0.98
CA ASN A 968 -20.94 -1.79 0.25
C ASN A 968 -20.49 -3.22 0.61
N SER A 969 -21.00 -4.23 -0.09
CA SER A 969 -20.71 -5.66 0.11
C SER A 969 -19.71 -6.23 -0.89
N VAL A 970 -19.13 -5.40 -1.75
CA VAL A 970 -18.26 -5.87 -2.84
C VAL A 970 -16.84 -6.04 -2.33
N HIS A 971 -16.40 -7.29 -2.21
CA HIS A 971 -15.04 -7.66 -1.83
C HIS A 971 -14.33 -8.26 -3.05
N PRO A 972 -13.41 -7.52 -3.71
CA PRO A 972 -12.69 -8.00 -4.87
C PRO A 972 -11.26 -8.45 -4.53
N ALA A 973 -10.82 -9.54 -5.14
CA ALA A 973 -9.42 -9.99 -5.11
C ALA A 973 -8.96 -10.34 -6.53
N TYR A 974 -7.79 -9.83 -6.92
CA TYR A 974 -7.30 -9.96 -8.30
C TYR A 974 -6.10 -10.89 -8.40
N THR A 975 -5.94 -11.54 -9.53
CA THR A 975 -4.76 -12.35 -9.88
C THR A 975 -4.61 -12.40 -11.40
N SER A 976 -3.65 -13.16 -11.91
CA SER A 976 -3.32 -13.20 -13.34
C SER A 976 -2.91 -14.61 -13.77
N TYR A 977 -3.37 -15.01 -14.96
CA TYR A 977 -2.98 -16.26 -15.60
C TYR A 977 -2.66 -16.04 -17.08
N ARG A 978 -2.02 -17.04 -17.69
CA ARG A 978 -1.65 -17.09 -19.10
C ARG A 978 -2.35 -18.27 -19.78
N ILE A 979 -2.72 -18.09 -21.04
CA ILE A 979 -3.09 -19.16 -21.95
C ILE A 979 -1.99 -19.29 -23.02
N THR A 980 -1.51 -20.51 -23.25
CA THR A 980 -0.56 -20.85 -24.32
C THR A 980 -1.09 -21.94 -25.23
N GLY A 981 -0.72 -21.86 -26.51
CA GLY A 981 -1.32 -22.67 -27.57
C GLY A 981 -2.71 -22.15 -27.97
N THR A 982 -3.35 -22.87 -28.89
CA THR A 982 -4.64 -22.52 -29.48
C THR A 982 -5.55 -23.75 -29.51
N GLU A 983 -6.85 -23.56 -29.76
CA GLU A 983 -7.77 -24.67 -30.06
C GLU A 983 -7.28 -25.55 -31.23
N LYS A 984 -6.46 -25.00 -32.14
CA LYS A 984 -5.83 -25.77 -33.21
C LYS A 984 -4.73 -26.69 -32.69
N ASP A 985 -3.99 -26.28 -31.66
CA ASP A 985 -2.97 -27.09 -31.00
C ASP A 985 -3.63 -28.20 -30.16
N ARG A 986 -4.72 -27.88 -29.45
CA ARG A 986 -5.58 -28.84 -28.74
C ARG A 986 -6.07 -29.95 -29.69
N ILE A 987 -6.65 -29.55 -30.83
CA ILE A 987 -7.07 -30.48 -31.90
C ILE A 987 -5.87 -31.22 -32.53
N HIS A 988 -4.71 -30.58 -32.66
CA HIS A 988 -3.52 -31.25 -33.19
C HIS A 988 -2.98 -32.31 -32.22
N THR A 989 -3.07 -32.11 -30.90
CA THR A 989 -2.82 -33.18 -29.94
C THR A 989 -3.86 -34.30 -30.03
N ALA A 990 -5.15 -33.96 -30.09
CA ALA A 990 -6.22 -34.94 -30.30
C ALA A 990 -6.06 -35.75 -31.61
N ALA A 991 -5.37 -35.19 -32.62
CA ALA A 991 -5.02 -35.88 -33.87
C ALA A 991 -3.86 -36.90 -33.72
N LYS A 992 -2.94 -36.74 -32.76
CA LYS A 992 -1.72 -37.56 -32.63
C LYS A 992 -1.95 -39.08 -32.56
N PRO A 993 -2.98 -39.60 -31.83
CA PRO A 993 -3.24 -41.05 -31.77
C PRO A 993 -3.48 -41.69 -33.15
N PHE A 994 -4.06 -40.94 -34.10
CA PHE A 994 -4.43 -41.44 -35.43
C PHE A 994 -3.24 -41.52 -36.41
N HIS A 995 -2.05 -41.07 -36.02
CA HIS A 995 -0.83 -41.23 -36.82
C HIS A 995 -0.24 -42.66 -36.79
N TYR A 996 -0.70 -43.49 -35.86
CA TYR A 996 -0.31 -44.90 -35.74
C TYR A 996 -1.33 -45.84 -36.41
N ILE A 997 -0.92 -47.10 -36.65
CA ILE A 997 -1.86 -48.13 -37.09
C ILE A 997 -2.66 -48.60 -35.87
N LEU A 998 -3.96 -48.32 -35.87
CA LEU A 998 -4.87 -48.66 -34.78
C LEU A 998 -5.48 -50.04 -35.03
N ASP A 999 -5.48 -50.92 -34.03
CA ASP A 999 -6.17 -52.21 -34.12
C ASP A 999 -7.68 -51.99 -33.98
N GLY A 1000 -8.44 -52.35 -35.03
CA GLY A 1000 -9.86 -52.04 -35.11
C GLY A 1000 -10.75 -52.95 -34.26
N GLN A 1001 -11.91 -52.45 -33.85
CA GLN A 1001 -12.97 -53.26 -33.25
C GLN A 1001 -13.56 -54.20 -34.31
N ASN A 1002 -13.12 -55.45 -34.31
CA ASN A 1002 -13.43 -56.45 -35.34
C ASN A 1002 -14.80 -57.11 -35.14
N LYS A 1003 -15.88 -56.31 -35.18
CA LYS A 1003 -17.27 -56.78 -35.01
C LYS A 1003 -18.16 -56.15 -36.07
N ILE A 1004 -18.75 -56.98 -36.95
CA ILE A 1004 -19.69 -56.51 -37.98
C ILE A 1004 -20.86 -55.76 -37.34
N GLY A 1005 -21.25 -54.64 -37.96
CA GLY A 1005 -22.32 -53.76 -37.46
C GLY A 1005 -21.91 -52.85 -36.30
N LYS A 1006 -20.60 -52.69 -36.03
CA LYS A 1006 -20.07 -51.71 -35.07
C LYS A 1006 -18.98 -50.83 -35.71
N PRO A 1007 -18.77 -49.60 -35.21
CA PRO A 1007 -17.63 -48.76 -35.61
C PRO A 1007 -16.31 -49.51 -35.40
N VAL A 1008 -15.40 -49.45 -36.37
CA VAL A 1008 -14.07 -50.09 -36.23
C VAL A 1008 -13.16 -49.34 -35.27
N ILE A 1009 -13.55 -48.17 -34.79
CA ILE A 1009 -12.82 -47.34 -33.85
C ILE A 1009 -13.79 -46.66 -32.90
N ALA A 1010 -13.45 -46.61 -31.61
CA ALA A 1010 -14.16 -45.78 -30.65
C ALA A 1010 -13.65 -44.34 -30.78
N LEU A 1011 -14.57 -43.40 -30.96
CA LEU A 1011 -14.31 -41.97 -30.95
C LEU A 1011 -15.12 -41.40 -29.79
N ASN A 1012 -14.42 -40.88 -28.79
CA ASN A 1012 -15.04 -40.36 -27.58
C ASN A 1012 -15.08 -38.84 -27.71
N ASP A 1013 -16.25 -38.31 -28.05
CA ASP A 1013 -16.50 -36.88 -27.93
C ASP A 1013 -16.32 -36.45 -26.47
N THR A 1014 -15.80 -35.25 -26.28
CA THR A 1014 -15.71 -34.55 -24.99
C THR A 1014 -16.48 -33.24 -25.10
N GLU A 1015 -16.70 -32.57 -23.97
CA GLU A 1015 -17.33 -31.24 -23.96
C GLU A 1015 -16.58 -30.21 -24.82
N ARG A 1016 -15.30 -30.45 -25.12
CA ARG A 1016 -14.44 -29.54 -25.88
C ARG A 1016 -14.08 -30.01 -27.29
N ILE A 1017 -14.14 -31.31 -27.58
CA ILE A 1017 -13.76 -31.88 -28.89
C ILE A 1017 -14.80 -32.90 -29.38
N THR A 1018 -15.24 -32.74 -30.63
CA THR A 1018 -16.10 -33.70 -31.34
C THR A 1018 -15.39 -34.38 -32.50
N TYR A 1019 -15.75 -35.64 -32.75
CA TYR A 1019 -15.15 -36.50 -33.76
C TYR A 1019 -16.20 -37.04 -34.73
N LYS A 1020 -15.89 -37.06 -36.04
CA LYS A 1020 -16.83 -37.54 -37.06
C LYS A 1020 -16.12 -38.24 -38.20
N VAL A 1021 -16.47 -39.50 -38.48
CA VAL A 1021 -16.01 -40.19 -39.69
C VAL A 1021 -16.69 -39.56 -40.91
N LEU A 1022 -15.90 -39.15 -41.89
CA LEU A 1022 -16.38 -38.54 -43.14
C LEU A 1022 -16.45 -39.56 -44.29
N SER A 1023 -15.44 -40.43 -44.39
CA SER A 1023 -15.36 -41.42 -45.48
C SER A 1023 -14.33 -42.52 -45.20
N THR A 1024 -14.49 -43.64 -45.89
CA THR A 1024 -13.59 -44.80 -45.90
C THR A 1024 -12.81 -44.93 -47.21
N SER A 1025 -11.60 -45.51 -47.18
CA SER A 1025 -10.87 -45.90 -48.40
C SER A 1025 -11.33 -47.22 -49.00
N ASP A 1026 -12.17 -47.99 -48.29
CA ASP A 1026 -12.58 -49.33 -48.72
C ASP A 1026 -14.00 -49.67 -48.25
N ALA A 1027 -14.98 -49.08 -48.93
CA ALA A 1027 -16.43 -49.23 -48.67
C ALA A 1027 -16.96 -50.66 -48.77
N LYS A 1028 -16.15 -51.62 -49.26
CA LYS A 1028 -16.48 -53.05 -49.26
C LYS A 1028 -16.37 -53.69 -47.88
N TYR A 1029 -15.56 -53.12 -46.99
CA TYR A 1029 -15.29 -53.68 -45.66
C TYR A 1029 -15.73 -52.76 -44.52
N VAL A 1030 -15.60 -51.43 -44.66
CA VAL A 1030 -16.02 -50.44 -43.65
C VAL A 1030 -16.75 -49.31 -44.36
N ASP A 1031 -17.94 -48.91 -43.90
CA ASP A 1031 -18.73 -47.84 -44.52
C ASP A 1031 -18.24 -46.43 -44.17
N ASN A 1032 -18.93 -45.40 -44.71
CA ASN A 1032 -18.57 -44.00 -44.50
C ASN A 1032 -18.87 -43.47 -43.07
N THR A 1033 -19.59 -44.24 -42.23
CA THR A 1033 -19.73 -43.96 -40.79
C THR A 1033 -18.60 -44.57 -39.96
N GLY A 1034 -17.72 -45.37 -40.60
CA GLY A 1034 -16.68 -46.15 -39.92
C GLY A 1034 -17.18 -47.52 -39.43
N THR A 1035 -18.37 -47.97 -39.82
CA THR A 1035 -18.95 -49.24 -39.36
C THR A 1035 -18.46 -50.43 -40.19
N LEU A 1036 -18.03 -51.51 -39.53
CA LEU A 1036 -17.56 -52.73 -40.19
C LEU A 1036 -18.71 -53.47 -40.86
N LEU A 1037 -18.68 -53.57 -42.19
CA LEU A 1037 -19.66 -54.31 -42.99
C LEU A 1037 -19.27 -55.78 -43.21
N LYS A 1038 -17.97 -56.05 -43.36
CA LYS A 1038 -17.47 -57.37 -43.76
C LYS A 1038 -16.05 -57.62 -43.27
N TYR A 1039 -15.73 -58.88 -42.98
CA TYR A 1039 -14.36 -59.31 -42.66
C TYR A 1039 -13.51 -59.55 -43.92
N PRO A 1040 -12.18 -59.33 -43.88
CA PRO A 1040 -11.28 -59.78 -44.94
C PRO A 1040 -11.30 -61.31 -45.05
N ALA A 1041 -11.05 -61.83 -46.26
CA ALA A 1041 -11.19 -63.27 -46.56
C ALA A 1041 -10.13 -64.14 -45.84
N SER A 1042 -8.97 -63.57 -45.52
CA SER A 1042 -7.94 -64.15 -44.67
C SER A 1042 -7.03 -63.03 -44.12
N GLY A 1043 -6.33 -63.30 -43.01
CA GLY A 1043 -5.35 -62.38 -42.43
C GLY A 1043 -5.95 -61.06 -41.92
N SER A 1044 -5.23 -59.95 -42.14
CA SER A 1044 -5.64 -58.61 -41.75
C SER A 1044 -5.51 -57.61 -42.90
N ARG A 1045 -6.41 -56.63 -42.95
CA ARG A 1045 -6.46 -55.55 -43.94
C ARG A 1045 -6.41 -54.21 -43.22
N ILE A 1046 -5.69 -53.24 -43.78
CA ILE A 1046 -5.71 -51.86 -43.29
C ILE A 1046 -6.71 -51.07 -44.13
N VAL A 1047 -7.67 -50.43 -43.47
CA VAL A 1047 -8.61 -49.49 -44.08
C VAL A 1047 -8.27 -48.09 -43.58
N LYS A 1048 -8.32 -47.09 -44.46
CA LYS A 1048 -8.06 -45.69 -44.09
C LYS A 1048 -9.40 -45.00 -43.85
N LEU A 1049 -9.57 -44.38 -42.68
CA LEU A 1049 -10.72 -43.53 -42.38
C LEU A 1049 -10.29 -42.07 -42.40
N ASN A 1050 -11.05 -41.22 -43.11
CA ASN A 1050 -10.97 -39.78 -42.95
C ASN A 1050 -11.85 -39.38 -41.76
N ILE A 1051 -11.23 -38.96 -40.66
CA ILE A 1051 -11.93 -38.58 -39.43
C ILE A 1051 -11.76 -37.07 -39.21
N GLN A 1052 -12.87 -36.35 -39.18
CA GLN A 1052 -12.91 -34.95 -38.77
C GLN A 1052 -12.83 -34.85 -37.24
N ILE A 1053 -12.03 -33.90 -36.76
CA ILE A 1053 -11.90 -33.53 -35.35
C ILE A 1053 -12.18 -32.03 -35.27
N ARG A 1054 -13.07 -31.58 -34.39
CA ARG A 1054 -13.56 -30.19 -34.31
C ARG A 1054 -13.66 -29.73 -32.85
N SER A 1055 -13.32 -28.47 -32.58
CA SER A 1055 -13.54 -27.83 -31.27
C SER A 1055 -15.02 -27.48 -31.07
N VAL A 1056 -15.53 -27.67 -29.86
CA VAL A 1056 -16.87 -27.21 -29.47
C VAL A 1056 -16.89 -25.71 -29.22
N ALA A 1057 -15.81 -25.16 -28.64
CA ALA A 1057 -15.71 -23.75 -28.29
C ALA A 1057 -15.38 -22.83 -29.49
N ASP A 1058 -14.70 -23.36 -30.52
CA ASP A 1058 -14.63 -22.73 -31.84
C ASP A 1058 -14.89 -23.77 -32.95
N PRO A 1059 -16.16 -23.92 -33.39
CA PRO A 1059 -16.55 -24.85 -34.46
C PRO A 1059 -15.87 -24.61 -35.82
N THR A 1060 -15.21 -23.46 -36.02
CA THR A 1060 -14.43 -23.19 -37.24
C THR A 1060 -13.09 -23.90 -37.23
N VAL A 1061 -12.52 -24.17 -36.04
CA VAL A 1061 -11.28 -24.93 -35.89
C VAL A 1061 -11.59 -26.42 -35.97
N GLN A 1062 -11.13 -27.01 -37.07
CA GLN A 1062 -11.27 -28.45 -37.33
C GLN A 1062 -10.11 -28.95 -38.18
N THR A 1063 -9.79 -30.23 -38.03
CA THR A 1063 -8.86 -30.95 -38.92
C THR A 1063 -9.50 -32.22 -39.46
N THR A 1064 -8.87 -32.86 -40.45
CA THR A 1064 -9.25 -34.20 -40.91
C THR A 1064 -8.03 -35.10 -40.99
N VAL A 1065 -8.00 -36.12 -40.13
CA VAL A 1065 -6.91 -37.09 -40.04
C VAL A 1065 -7.20 -38.34 -40.86
N LYS A 1066 -6.14 -39.03 -41.30
CA LYS A 1066 -6.21 -40.30 -42.03
C LYS A 1066 -5.84 -41.47 -41.13
N ALA A 1067 -6.78 -41.89 -40.28
CA ALA A 1067 -6.58 -43.01 -39.37
C ALA A 1067 -6.39 -44.32 -40.14
N LEU A 1068 -5.30 -45.04 -39.86
CA LEU A 1068 -5.03 -46.35 -40.44
C LEU A 1068 -5.56 -47.44 -39.50
N VAL A 1069 -6.73 -48.00 -39.80
CA VAL A 1069 -7.38 -49.00 -38.93
C VAL A 1069 -7.18 -50.40 -39.48
N LYS A 1070 -6.56 -51.27 -38.69
CA LYS A 1070 -6.29 -52.68 -39.01
C LYS A 1070 -7.49 -53.54 -38.61
N ILE A 1071 -8.23 -54.00 -39.62
CA ILE A 1071 -9.30 -54.99 -39.45
C ILE A 1071 -8.75 -56.41 -39.71
N LYS A 1072 -9.26 -57.39 -38.99
CA LYS A 1072 -8.80 -58.79 -38.99
C LYS A 1072 -9.94 -59.70 -39.41
N ALA A 1073 -9.62 -60.81 -40.09
CA ALA A 1073 -10.56 -61.90 -40.24
C ALA A 1073 -10.90 -62.46 -38.84
N PRO A 1074 -12.12 -62.95 -38.61
CA PRO A 1074 -12.44 -63.63 -37.36
C PRO A 1074 -11.52 -64.84 -37.21
N ALA A 1075 -11.08 -65.11 -35.98
CA ALA A 1075 -10.45 -66.38 -35.67
C ALA A 1075 -11.43 -67.51 -36.03
N LYS A 1076 -10.91 -68.58 -36.66
CA LYS A 1076 -11.68 -69.79 -36.95
C LYS A 1076 -11.97 -70.57 -35.68
#